data_AF-A0A6H5KX49-F1
#
_entry.id   AF-A0A6H5KX49-F1
#
_cell.length_a   1.000
_cell.length_b   1.000
_cell.length_c   1.000
_cell.angle_alpha   90.00
_cell.angle_beta   90.00
_cell.angle_gamma   90.00
#
_symmetry.space_group_name_H-M   'P 1'
#
loop_
_entity.id
_entity.type
_entity.pdbx_description
1 polymer ?
#
loop_
_entity_poly.entity_id
_entity_poly.type
_entity_poly.pdbx_seq_one_letter_code
_entity_poly.pdbx_strand_id
1 'polypeptide(L)'
;MTSASAHKDEMGIAAYTDGLEARASVPSYLMHQRRPNSTTTHASRRVRRSRRRTGDEQEERRSHDHVHCCLSHRVDRDHASRLSIDRLSQPRSNMSKIYLHYEGERGPDHTFIWRKAGGLPFTGRDLGEALSGFVESYGKKHGREAYNQGKGMDASRLRLVADPPDPLGAAAAAAKAVVLDVTSNAAVDRAIVHAGCDIRVEEGPPGDENAKAKEQKSASGGATSVGAPAPAPGVAAPVAEGVAAAKAGPNVAARAKKLAMKAEKMMARKNLRGARDVAKEALEADPRNARALRCLAETYYKAGLIDEAFAATKECCSKASDGGSPADFLLAGKCLTQLERYQEATTALGRARTAGQGGLVDDADAALAFCRFKMGDAPGAGNMYMEVLQRTGEKHIESLVGYGRLALLFNQADKGVPSLLRAIMSDQDNKETRKVLAGSLGIPEGMKAFKAQVVPSKETLSVYSFLATVTKDHGEIDASVQLLEVAASIDPTNASCALGLVHGHEIRADYAKALAAAKSFLARNPNQGVGARGVRNSAVLQVLEGVSACSSSSPSSPPPVFEDLGKVVHWTTLPDGGLSSSRAASPAGSGDEDNISFAWCDDDDATASARATVTAVEDDGMEVEREGEGKRSGREVYKGLLQAGGGGKEMYAPEHLDVLALYFAIVKILYLEGKWSCLPQLLELVEPARLRSLMPLHKTTIRNEQAYYCCITQLLASWTGRSCAATGGVEEEKQSVEGSGSDGKDAVYVCGDSHTLTPAWHEVTVGGRRRVLRPALVTGLKHWHLRPESDFYPKRNFESVMAKIPNGSAVVFILGEIDCREGILVAVEKLRYKTAEEGIEHTVGIFIKVAEALSRERGLRIFVHPVIPVLDETRGMVKTYNRVFRRMVDKSKHLHWLDFFEQLLDDTGSSLRPNFRLDGTHLAAGYVGLLQKALADAWVERRGGRGGKKK
;
A
#
# COMPACT_ATOMS: atom_id res chain seq x y z
N MET A 1 15.96 27.97 69.00
CA MET A 1 17.06 27.43 69.86
C MET A 1 17.84 26.40 69.07
N THR A 2 19.02 26.03 69.56
CA THR A 2 20.02 25.17 68.89
C THR A 2 19.87 23.68 69.22
N SER A 3 20.67 22.84 68.54
CA SER A 3 20.94 21.39 68.80
C SER A 3 19.75 20.42 68.66
N ALA A 4 19.83 19.22 68.05
CA ALA A 4 20.88 18.25 67.68
C ALA A 4 20.98 17.03 68.62
N SER A 5 21.47 15.90 68.05
CA SER A 5 21.46 14.52 68.61
C SER A 5 20.05 13.88 68.69
N ALA A 6 19.89 12.55 68.72
CA ALA A 6 20.64 11.43 68.10
C ALA A 6 19.81 10.13 68.31
N HIS A 7 20.01 9.09 67.51
CA HIS A 7 19.90 7.69 67.95
C HIS A 7 20.54 6.74 66.93
N LYS A 8 20.92 5.54 67.39
CA LYS A 8 21.57 4.46 66.62
C LYS A 8 20.77 3.16 66.70
N ASP A 9 20.86 2.40 65.60
CA ASP A 9 21.15 0.96 65.48
C ASP A 9 20.71 -0.03 66.58
N GLU A 10 19.86 -1.00 66.23
CA GLU A 10 20.09 -2.47 66.21
C GLU A 10 18.78 -3.15 65.74
N MET A 11 18.70 -3.90 64.62
CA MET A 11 19.29 -5.17 64.16
C MET A 11 18.39 -6.41 64.39
N GLY A 12 18.31 -7.30 63.38
CA GLY A 12 17.49 -8.53 63.36
C GLY A 12 16.58 -8.65 62.11
N ILE A 13 17.11 -8.73 60.90
CA ILE A 13 17.52 -9.97 60.19
C ILE A 13 16.37 -10.99 60.00
N ALA A 14 15.80 -11.05 58.79
CA ALA A 14 15.38 -12.29 58.10
C ALA A 14 15.18 -12.06 56.59
N ALA A 15 15.52 -13.06 55.79
CA ALA A 15 15.69 -13.05 54.34
C ALA A 15 14.54 -12.51 53.44
N TYR A 16 14.93 -11.91 52.32
CA TYR A 16 14.19 -11.91 51.05
C TYR A 16 15.18 -12.21 49.91
N THR A 17 14.79 -13.01 48.92
CA THR A 17 15.65 -13.45 47.80
C THR A 17 15.25 -12.82 46.47
N ASP A 18 16.23 -12.66 45.57
CA ASP A 18 16.13 -11.91 44.32
C ASP A 18 15.18 -12.48 43.25
N GLY A 19 14.83 -11.59 42.31
CA GLY A 19 14.06 -11.89 41.09
C GLY A 19 14.08 -10.70 40.12
N LEU A 20 15.28 -10.27 39.71
CA LEU A 20 15.50 -9.01 38.98
C LEU A 20 15.82 -9.23 37.49
N GLU A 21 14.96 -8.73 36.60
CA GLU A 21 15.17 -8.81 35.14
C GLU A 21 16.27 -7.84 34.67
N ALA A 22 17.32 -8.37 34.05
CA ALA A 22 18.46 -7.59 33.58
C ALA A 22 18.25 -6.99 32.17
N ARG A 23 18.21 -5.66 32.07
CA ARG A 23 18.35 -4.94 30.79
C ARG A 23 19.82 -4.88 30.39
N ALA A 24 20.21 -5.52 29.29
CA ALA A 24 21.56 -5.45 28.76
C ALA A 24 21.85 -4.08 28.11
N SER A 25 22.77 -3.32 28.70
CA SER A 25 23.27 -2.03 28.16
C SER A 25 24.53 -2.22 27.32
N VAL A 26 24.65 -1.47 26.22
CA VAL A 26 25.85 -1.46 25.36
C VAL A 26 27.09 -0.98 26.15
N PRO A 27 28.25 -1.68 26.08
CA PRO A 27 29.45 -1.27 26.81
C PRO A 27 30.10 -0.01 26.21
N SER A 28 30.31 1.01 27.04
CA SER A 28 31.18 2.15 26.73
C SER A 28 32.60 1.87 27.24
N TYR A 29 33.60 1.88 26.35
CA TYR A 29 35.00 1.75 26.72
C TYR A 29 35.70 3.12 26.75
N LEU A 30 35.95 3.62 27.96
CA LEU A 30 36.84 4.74 28.24
C LEU A 30 38.31 4.30 28.22
N MET A 31 39.18 5.07 27.58
CA MET A 31 40.63 5.10 27.87
C MET A 31 41.23 6.49 27.59
N HIS A 32 42.34 6.80 28.26
CA HIS A 32 42.82 8.14 28.56
C HIS A 32 43.18 9.07 27.39
N GLN A 33 42.89 10.37 27.57
CA GLN A 33 43.56 11.45 26.85
C GLN A 33 44.96 11.73 27.42
N ARG A 34 45.93 12.03 26.55
CA ARG A 34 47.07 12.90 26.86
C ARG A 34 47.21 13.99 25.79
N ARG A 35 47.21 15.25 26.24
CA ARG A 35 47.71 16.45 25.55
C ARG A 35 49.22 16.59 25.84
N PRO A 36 50.02 17.51 25.22
CA PRO A 36 49.62 18.78 24.59
C PRO A 36 50.40 19.20 23.31
N ASN A 37 50.28 20.50 22.97
CA ASN A 37 51.10 21.32 22.05
C ASN A 37 50.83 21.19 20.54
N SER A 38 51.00 22.23 19.69
CA SER A 38 50.89 23.71 19.82
C SER A 38 51.04 24.37 18.42
N THR A 39 50.92 25.71 18.31
CA THR A 39 51.37 26.59 17.17
C THR A 39 50.68 26.37 15.80
N THR A 40 49.91 27.33 15.25
CA THR A 40 50.28 28.43 14.30
C THR A 40 50.93 27.97 12.97
N THR A 41 50.67 28.55 11.79
CA THR A 41 50.41 29.98 11.47
C THR A 41 49.59 30.20 10.15
N HIS A 42 49.51 31.43 9.65
CA HIS A 42 48.67 31.94 8.54
C HIS A 42 49.16 31.69 7.08
N ALA A 43 48.27 32.07 6.13
CA ALA A 43 48.57 32.64 4.79
C ALA A 43 48.96 31.70 3.62
N SER A 44 48.83 32.09 2.34
CA SER A 44 47.76 32.83 1.60
C SER A 44 48.10 32.96 0.10
N ARG A 45 47.07 32.92 -0.78
CA ARG A 45 46.99 33.51 -2.16
C ARG A 45 47.97 33.09 -3.29
N ARG A 46 47.35 32.66 -4.42
CA ARG A 46 47.57 33.05 -5.86
C ARG A 46 49.00 32.85 -6.48
N VAL A 47 49.18 32.46 -7.74
CA VAL A 47 48.85 33.21 -8.98
C VAL A 47 48.82 32.30 -10.24
N ARG A 48 48.15 32.81 -11.29
CA ARG A 48 47.82 32.25 -12.62
C ARG A 48 49.00 31.92 -13.59
N ARG A 49 48.62 31.16 -14.66
CA ARG A 49 48.85 31.40 -16.13
C ARG A 49 49.98 30.68 -16.93
N SER A 50 49.60 29.55 -17.54
CA SER A 50 49.34 29.36 -19.01
C SER A 50 50.43 29.30 -20.11
N ARG A 51 50.25 28.28 -20.99
CA ARG A 51 49.95 28.32 -22.47
C ARG A 51 51.02 27.83 -23.50
N ARG A 52 50.50 27.11 -24.53
CA ARG A 52 51.05 26.84 -25.92
C ARG A 52 52.25 25.88 -26.05
N ARG A 53 52.50 25.17 -27.17
CA ARG A 53 51.73 24.54 -28.32
C ARG A 53 52.61 23.32 -28.80
N THR A 54 52.43 22.47 -29.83
CA THR A 54 51.63 22.27 -31.08
C THR A 54 51.47 20.73 -31.27
N GLY A 55 50.74 20.10 -32.21
CA GLY A 55 49.94 20.53 -33.38
C GLY A 55 50.55 20.09 -34.74
N ASP A 56 49.80 19.74 -35.80
CA ASP A 56 48.33 19.69 -35.95
C ASP A 56 47.75 18.35 -36.55
N GLU A 57 47.72 17.90 -37.83
CA GLU A 57 47.82 18.49 -39.19
C GLU A 57 47.42 17.45 -40.33
N GLN A 58 46.56 17.83 -41.32
CA GLN A 58 46.30 17.32 -42.73
C GLN A 58 45.76 15.90 -43.11
N GLU A 59 45.11 15.64 -44.30
CA GLU A 59 44.14 16.31 -45.26
C GLU A 59 43.63 15.20 -46.30
N GLU A 60 42.92 15.29 -47.46
CA GLU A 60 42.38 16.33 -48.40
C GLU A 60 41.02 15.92 -49.08
N ARG A 61 39.86 16.23 -48.46
CA ARG A 61 38.61 16.74 -49.10
C ARG A 61 37.76 15.87 -50.11
N ARG A 62 36.69 16.56 -50.60
CA ARG A 62 35.81 16.38 -51.79
C ARG A 62 34.58 15.45 -51.63
N SER A 63 33.31 15.78 -51.90
CA SER A 63 32.54 16.85 -52.61
C SER A 63 32.06 16.54 -54.05
N HIS A 64 30.74 16.43 -54.26
CA HIS A 64 29.96 16.96 -55.41
C HIS A 64 28.44 16.76 -55.23
N ASP A 65 27.63 17.64 -55.82
CA ASP A 65 26.17 17.52 -55.96
C ASP A 65 25.76 16.66 -57.17
N HIS A 66 24.52 16.14 -57.18
CA HIS A 66 23.71 16.13 -58.42
C HIS A 66 22.20 16.01 -58.16
N VAL A 67 21.41 16.57 -59.09
CA VAL A 67 19.95 16.55 -59.15
C VAL A 67 19.53 15.79 -60.40
N HIS A 68 18.45 14.99 -60.34
CA HIS A 68 17.65 14.74 -61.55
C HIS A 68 16.18 14.41 -61.25
N CYS A 69 15.33 14.63 -62.26
CA CYS A 69 13.87 14.49 -62.23
C CYS A 69 13.38 13.67 -63.43
N CYS A 70 12.28 12.93 -63.27
CA CYS A 70 11.26 12.48 -64.26
C CYS A 70 10.13 11.78 -63.47
N LEU A 71 8.83 12.02 -63.67
CA LEU A 71 7.97 11.73 -64.84
C LEU A 71 7.84 10.22 -65.16
N SER A 72 6.67 9.65 -65.46
CA SER A 72 5.26 10.09 -65.39
C SER A 72 4.32 8.96 -65.87
N HIS A 73 3.05 8.90 -65.43
CA HIS A 73 1.87 8.79 -66.33
C HIS A 73 0.50 8.80 -65.60
N ARG A 74 -0.53 9.35 -66.26
CA ARG A 74 -1.97 9.15 -65.97
C ARG A 74 -2.57 8.10 -66.91
N VAL A 75 -3.69 7.49 -66.51
CA VAL A 75 -4.86 7.28 -67.38
C VAL A 75 -6.13 7.54 -66.56
N ASP A 76 -7.11 8.26 -67.13
CA ASP A 76 -8.39 8.62 -66.51
C ASP A 76 -9.57 7.75 -67.01
N ARG A 77 -10.60 7.57 -66.18
CA ARG A 77 -12.05 7.48 -66.51
C ARG A 77 -12.84 7.30 -65.20
N ASP A 78 -13.81 8.15 -64.84
CA ASP A 78 -15.14 8.34 -65.43
C ASP A 78 -15.99 7.05 -65.47
N HIS A 79 -17.24 7.01 -65.01
CA HIS A 79 -18.25 8.10 -64.93
C HIS A 79 -19.36 7.77 -63.91
N ALA A 80 -20.13 8.79 -63.46
CA ALA A 80 -21.55 8.81 -63.00
C ALA A 80 -22.15 7.65 -62.12
N SER A 81 -23.05 7.85 -61.15
CA SER A 81 -24.02 8.96 -60.95
C SER A 81 -24.53 9.13 -59.49
N ARG A 82 -25.05 10.35 -59.25
CA ARG A 82 -26.09 10.81 -58.29
C ARG A 82 -27.01 9.73 -57.68
N LEU A 83 -27.58 9.87 -56.47
CA LEU A 83 -28.05 11.09 -55.76
C LEU A 83 -28.18 10.87 -54.22
N SER A 84 -28.33 11.95 -53.45
CA SER A 84 -28.39 11.98 -51.98
C SER A 84 -29.81 11.86 -51.38
N ILE A 85 -29.99 11.03 -50.33
CA ILE A 85 -31.11 11.10 -49.38
C ILE A 85 -30.59 10.74 -47.96
N ASP A 86 -30.91 11.55 -46.95
CA ASP A 86 -30.66 11.25 -45.53
C ASP A 86 -31.46 10.04 -45.03
N ARG A 87 -30.83 9.15 -44.22
CA ARG A 87 -31.58 8.29 -43.28
C ARG A 87 -30.75 7.68 -42.14
N LEU A 88 -31.15 8.07 -40.93
CA LEU A 88 -31.26 7.24 -39.71
C LEU A 88 -30.03 6.50 -39.18
N SER A 89 -29.46 7.05 -38.10
CA SER A 89 -28.56 6.33 -37.19
C SER A 89 -29.28 5.20 -36.45
N GLN A 90 -28.68 4.00 -36.41
CA GLN A 90 -29.10 2.92 -35.50
C GLN A 90 -28.46 3.08 -34.09
N PRO A 91 -29.09 2.59 -33.00
CA PRO A 91 -28.58 2.79 -31.63
C PRO A 91 -27.38 1.89 -31.28
N ARG A 92 -26.55 2.34 -30.33
CA ARG A 92 -25.65 1.45 -29.59
C ARG A 92 -26.45 0.74 -28.50
N SER A 93 -26.19 -0.55 -28.28
CA SER A 93 -26.95 -1.37 -27.33
C SER A 93 -26.55 -1.13 -25.87
N ASN A 94 -27.52 -0.80 -25.03
CA ASN A 94 -27.38 -0.96 -23.58
C ASN A 94 -27.28 -2.45 -23.24
N MET A 95 -26.34 -2.82 -22.37
CA MET A 95 -26.12 -4.21 -21.95
C MET A 95 -26.72 -4.44 -20.55
N SER A 96 -27.95 -4.96 -20.50
CA SER A 96 -28.62 -5.37 -19.27
C SER A 96 -27.90 -6.59 -18.67
N LYS A 97 -27.71 -6.64 -17.35
CA LYS A 97 -27.00 -7.73 -16.65
C LYS A 97 -27.92 -8.45 -15.66
N ILE A 98 -27.79 -9.77 -15.59
CA ILE A 98 -28.32 -10.58 -14.48
C ILE A 98 -27.13 -11.12 -13.69
N TYR A 99 -27.08 -10.82 -12.39
CA TYR A 99 -26.11 -11.45 -11.48
C TYR A 99 -26.81 -12.59 -10.73
N LEU A 100 -26.16 -13.76 -10.69
CA LEU A 100 -26.59 -14.94 -9.95
C LEU A 100 -25.50 -15.31 -8.96
N HIS A 101 -25.76 -15.10 -7.67
CA HIS A 101 -24.84 -15.43 -6.57
C HIS A 101 -25.33 -16.68 -5.84
N TYR A 102 -24.42 -17.57 -5.44
CA TYR A 102 -24.73 -18.77 -4.65
C TYR A 102 -23.95 -18.77 -3.34
N GLU A 103 -24.69 -18.91 -2.24
CA GLU A 103 -24.17 -18.87 -0.87
C GLU A 103 -23.83 -20.28 -0.39
N GLY A 104 -22.55 -20.65 -0.40
CA GLY A 104 -22.06 -21.92 0.15
C GLY A 104 -22.13 -21.97 1.69
N GLU A 105 -21.86 -23.14 2.27
CA GLU A 105 -22.01 -23.41 3.72
C GLU A 105 -21.15 -22.53 4.65
N ARG A 106 -20.21 -21.77 4.09
CA ARG A 106 -19.27 -20.91 4.85
C ARG A 106 -19.14 -19.49 4.28
N GLY A 107 -20.06 -19.06 3.42
CA GLY A 107 -20.05 -17.73 2.79
C GLY A 107 -20.35 -17.76 1.29
N PRO A 108 -20.21 -16.62 0.58
CA PRO A 108 -20.43 -16.54 -0.86
C PRO A 108 -19.45 -17.46 -1.60
N ASP A 109 -19.96 -18.35 -2.45
CA ASP A 109 -19.14 -19.35 -3.14
C ASP A 109 -19.00 -19.07 -4.64
N HIS A 110 -20.08 -18.75 -5.36
CA HIS A 110 -19.99 -18.49 -6.80
C HIS A 110 -20.85 -17.31 -7.25
N THR A 111 -20.40 -16.67 -8.33
CA THR A 111 -21.05 -15.54 -8.99
C THR A 111 -21.01 -15.78 -10.49
N PHE A 112 -22.17 -15.76 -11.15
CA PHE A 112 -22.27 -15.70 -12.61
C PHE A 112 -22.90 -14.38 -13.04
N ILE A 113 -22.47 -13.85 -14.19
CA ILE A 113 -22.98 -12.58 -14.75
C ILE A 113 -23.42 -12.84 -16.18
N TRP A 114 -24.72 -13.05 -16.37
CA TRP A 114 -25.33 -13.17 -17.70
C TRP A 114 -25.65 -11.77 -18.25
N ARG A 115 -25.61 -11.59 -19.58
CA ARG A 115 -25.69 -10.27 -20.23
C ARG A 115 -26.53 -10.30 -21.49
N LYS A 116 -27.42 -9.31 -21.64
CA LYS A 116 -28.30 -9.12 -22.79
C LYS A 116 -28.08 -7.76 -23.44
N ALA A 117 -27.83 -7.74 -24.74
CA ALA A 117 -27.83 -6.51 -25.52
C ALA A 117 -29.27 -6.05 -25.79
N GLY A 118 -29.54 -4.75 -25.59
CA GLY A 118 -30.78 -4.09 -26.04
C GLY A 118 -31.45 -3.16 -25.03
N GLY A 119 -31.07 -3.19 -23.75
CA GLY A 119 -31.69 -2.35 -22.70
C GLY A 119 -33.17 -2.67 -22.39
N LEU A 120 -33.69 -3.77 -22.95
CA LEU A 120 -35.06 -4.24 -22.72
C LEU A 120 -35.20 -4.90 -21.34
N PRO A 121 -36.43 -4.99 -20.79
CA PRO A 121 -36.72 -5.80 -19.60
C PRO A 121 -36.31 -7.27 -19.77
N PHE A 122 -35.98 -7.92 -18.66
CA PHE A 122 -35.73 -9.36 -18.65
C PHE A 122 -37.03 -10.16 -18.77
N THR A 123 -36.98 -11.22 -19.56
CA THR A 123 -38.06 -12.19 -19.77
C THR A 123 -37.74 -13.51 -19.06
N GLY A 124 -38.73 -14.40 -18.91
CA GLY A 124 -38.52 -15.73 -18.35
C GLY A 124 -37.47 -16.56 -19.11
N ARG A 125 -37.35 -16.38 -20.44
CA ARG A 125 -36.29 -17.02 -21.25
C ARG A 125 -34.91 -16.51 -20.86
N ASP A 126 -34.74 -15.19 -20.70
CA ASP A 126 -33.45 -14.59 -20.31
C ASP A 126 -32.97 -15.12 -18.95
N LEU A 127 -33.89 -15.29 -18.00
CA LEU A 127 -33.57 -15.89 -16.70
C LEU A 127 -33.23 -17.38 -16.81
N GLY A 128 -33.91 -18.14 -17.68
CA GLY A 128 -33.59 -19.54 -17.97
C GLY A 128 -32.20 -19.73 -18.60
N GLU A 129 -31.82 -18.85 -19.53
CA GLU A 129 -30.48 -18.81 -20.12
C GLU A 129 -29.41 -18.41 -19.10
N ALA A 130 -29.70 -17.43 -18.23
CA ALA A 130 -28.82 -17.03 -17.13
C ALA A 130 -28.58 -18.16 -16.11
N LEU A 131 -29.64 -18.87 -15.71
CA LEU A 131 -29.56 -20.02 -14.80
C LEU A 131 -28.79 -21.19 -15.43
N SER A 132 -29.03 -21.48 -16.72
CA SER A 132 -28.30 -22.52 -17.45
C SER A 132 -26.79 -22.21 -17.52
N GLY A 133 -26.44 -20.96 -17.81
CA GLY A 133 -25.06 -20.47 -17.79
C GLY A 133 -24.42 -20.51 -16.39
N PHE A 134 -25.19 -20.19 -15.33
CA PHE A 134 -24.72 -20.35 -13.95
C PHE A 134 -24.35 -21.81 -13.67
N VAL A 135 -25.24 -22.75 -13.97
CA VAL A 135 -25.02 -24.19 -13.67
C VAL A 135 -23.80 -24.72 -14.40
N GLU A 136 -23.61 -24.36 -15.67
CA GLU A 136 -22.42 -24.78 -16.42
C GLU A 136 -21.12 -24.13 -15.87
N SER A 137 -21.18 -22.86 -15.48
CA SER A 137 -20.07 -22.13 -14.84
C SER A 137 -19.68 -22.73 -13.48
N TYR A 138 -20.67 -23.04 -12.64
CA TYR A 138 -20.49 -23.66 -11.33
C TYR A 138 -19.92 -25.09 -11.46
N GLY A 139 -20.45 -25.88 -12.39
CA GLY A 139 -19.95 -27.23 -12.70
C GLY A 139 -18.52 -27.25 -13.26
N LYS A 140 -18.11 -26.20 -14.00
CA LYS A 140 -16.71 -25.99 -14.42
C LYS A 140 -15.79 -25.63 -13.24
N LYS A 141 -16.25 -24.82 -12.30
CA LYS A 141 -15.48 -24.39 -11.10
C LYS A 141 -15.29 -25.51 -10.07
N HIS A 142 -16.32 -26.31 -9.82
CA HIS A 142 -16.35 -27.30 -8.74
C HIS A 142 -16.21 -28.77 -9.20
N GLY A 143 -16.25 -29.02 -10.52
CA GLY A 143 -16.03 -30.33 -11.13
C GLY A 143 -17.33 -31.11 -11.37
N ARG A 144 -17.52 -31.59 -12.61
CA ARG A 144 -18.74 -32.29 -13.05
C ARG A 144 -19.09 -33.55 -12.22
N GLU A 145 -18.10 -34.21 -11.63
CA GLU A 145 -18.31 -35.40 -10.79
C GLU A 145 -19.10 -35.10 -9.51
N ALA A 146 -18.92 -33.91 -8.90
CA ALA A 146 -19.69 -33.51 -7.72
C ALA A 146 -21.17 -33.28 -8.04
N TYR A 147 -21.46 -32.78 -9.26
CA TYR A 147 -22.83 -32.57 -9.75
C TYR A 147 -23.53 -33.92 -10.01
N ASN A 148 -22.84 -34.86 -10.65
CA ASN A 148 -23.39 -36.18 -10.98
C ASN A 148 -23.54 -37.12 -9.76
N GLN A 149 -22.91 -36.81 -8.62
CA GLN A 149 -23.00 -37.60 -7.37
C GLN A 149 -24.17 -37.17 -6.45
N GLY A 150 -25.20 -36.50 -6.99
CA GLY A 150 -26.44 -36.22 -6.25
C GLY A 150 -26.34 -35.11 -5.19
N LYS A 151 -25.21 -34.39 -5.10
CA LYS A 151 -25.14 -33.12 -4.37
C LYS A 151 -25.77 -32.00 -5.21
N GLY A 152 -27.10 -32.08 -5.36
CA GLY A 152 -27.89 -31.03 -6.01
C GLY A 152 -27.65 -29.67 -5.35
N MET A 153 -27.63 -28.61 -6.15
CA MET A 153 -27.65 -27.25 -5.61
C MET A 153 -28.97 -27.03 -4.87
N ASP A 154 -28.88 -26.53 -3.63
CA ASP A 154 -30.06 -26.08 -2.91
C ASP A 154 -30.47 -24.71 -3.46
N ALA A 155 -31.53 -24.71 -4.28
CA ALA A 155 -32.04 -23.53 -4.96
C ALA A 155 -32.44 -22.38 -3.99
N SER A 156 -32.72 -22.68 -2.72
CA SER A 156 -33.01 -21.65 -1.69
C SER A 156 -31.80 -20.76 -1.36
N ARG A 157 -30.60 -21.15 -1.79
CA ARG A 157 -29.31 -20.48 -1.56
C ARG A 157 -28.80 -19.68 -2.76
N LEU A 158 -29.54 -19.70 -3.86
CA LEU A 158 -29.29 -18.86 -5.03
C LEU A 158 -29.94 -17.49 -4.80
N ARG A 159 -29.22 -16.42 -5.15
CA ARG A 159 -29.65 -15.03 -5.06
C ARG A 159 -29.60 -14.42 -6.46
N LEU A 160 -30.76 -13.99 -6.94
CA LEU A 160 -30.85 -13.14 -8.12
C LEU A 160 -30.59 -11.70 -7.68
N VAL A 161 -29.54 -11.08 -8.22
CA VAL A 161 -29.30 -9.63 -8.07
C VAL A 161 -29.43 -9.01 -9.46
N ALA A 162 -30.41 -8.13 -9.60
CA ALA A 162 -30.62 -7.31 -10.79
C ALA A 162 -30.50 -5.84 -10.37
N ASP A 163 -29.89 -5.01 -11.22
CA ASP A 163 -29.91 -3.55 -11.10
C ASP A 163 -31.29 -3.02 -11.55
N PRO A 164 -32.09 -2.38 -10.69
CA PRO A 164 -33.36 -1.78 -11.07
C PRO A 164 -33.26 -0.25 -11.17
N PRO A 165 -33.39 0.35 -12.37
CA PRO A 165 -33.80 1.74 -12.49
C PRO A 165 -35.31 1.82 -12.24
N ASP A 166 -35.71 1.99 -10.98
CA ASP A 166 -37.10 2.18 -10.56
C ASP A 166 -37.63 3.56 -11.08
N PRO A 167 -38.93 3.72 -11.43
CA PRO A 167 -40.04 3.43 -10.54
C PRO A 167 -41.18 2.59 -11.16
N LEU A 168 -41.39 1.36 -10.68
CA LEU A 168 -42.69 0.67 -10.79
C LEU A 168 -42.89 -0.43 -9.71
N GLY A 169 -43.10 0.02 -8.48
CA GLY A 169 -43.42 -0.83 -7.34
C GLY A 169 -44.74 -1.59 -7.49
N ALA A 170 -44.67 -2.83 -7.99
CA ALA A 170 -45.74 -3.83 -7.95
C ALA A 170 -45.22 -5.27 -8.07
N ALA A 171 -44.24 -5.51 -8.95
CA ALA A 171 -43.80 -6.87 -9.32
C ALA A 171 -43.07 -7.66 -8.22
N ALA A 172 -42.55 -7.00 -7.18
CA ALA A 172 -41.76 -7.63 -6.12
C ALA A 172 -42.55 -8.63 -5.25
N ALA A 173 -43.89 -8.61 -5.29
CA ALA A 173 -44.74 -9.48 -4.48
C ALA A 173 -45.02 -10.88 -5.08
N ALA A 174 -44.59 -11.15 -6.32
CA ALA A 174 -45.02 -12.34 -7.08
C ALA A 174 -44.00 -13.51 -7.09
N ALA A 175 -42.82 -13.36 -6.49
CA ALA A 175 -41.76 -14.37 -6.49
C ALA A 175 -42.01 -15.54 -5.50
N LYS A 176 -43.15 -16.22 -5.60
CA LYS A 176 -43.35 -17.53 -4.95
C LYS A 176 -42.35 -18.54 -5.51
N ALA A 177 -41.81 -19.39 -4.65
CA ALA A 177 -40.73 -20.31 -5.01
C ALA A 177 -41.13 -21.29 -6.13
N VAL A 178 -40.54 -21.11 -7.31
CA VAL A 178 -40.63 -22.09 -8.40
C VAL A 178 -39.59 -23.17 -8.14
N VAL A 179 -40.03 -24.31 -7.59
CA VAL A 179 -39.18 -25.49 -7.41
C VAL A 179 -38.95 -26.14 -8.77
N LEU A 180 -37.81 -25.83 -9.38
CA LEU A 180 -37.32 -26.54 -10.56
C LEU A 180 -36.49 -27.75 -10.12
N ASP A 181 -37.05 -28.95 -10.28
CA ASP A 181 -36.31 -30.21 -10.24
C ASP A 181 -35.50 -30.36 -11.53
N VAL A 182 -34.22 -29.98 -11.50
CA VAL A 182 -33.34 -29.94 -12.69
C VAL A 182 -32.68 -31.31 -12.92
N THR A 183 -33.51 -32.34 -13.11
CA THR A 183 -33.05 -33.74 -13.36
C THR A 183 -33.25 -34.24 -14.79
N SER A 184 -33.89 -33.48 -15.70
CA SER A 184 -33.90 -33.80 -17.14
C SER A 184 -34.14 -32.60 -18.07
N ASN A 185 -33.63 -32.68 -19.30
CA ASN A 185 -33.77 -31.62 -20.32
C ASN A 185 -35.24 -31.32 -20.70
N ALA A 186 -36.17 -32.26 -20.47
CA ALA A 186 -37.61 -32.10 -20.80
C ALA A 186 -38.35 -31.07 -19.92
N ALA A 187 -37.68 -30.45 -18.95
CA ALA A 187 -38.19 -29.30 -18.21
C ALA A 187 -38.08 -27.98 -19.00
N VAL A 188 -37.07 -27.86 -19.89
CA VAL A 188 -36.75 -26.60 -20.58
C VAL A 188 -37.85 -26.20 -21.57
N ASP A 189 -38.34 -27.15 -22.38
CA ASP A 189 -39.39 -26.88 -23.37
C ASP A 189 -40.72 -26.46 -22.74
N ARG A 190 -41.06 -26.99 -21.56
CA ARG A 190 -42.27 -26.59 -20.82
C ARG A 190 -42.20 -25.18 -20.25
N ALA A 191 -41.02 -24.66 -19.94
CA ALA A 191 -40.84 -23.28 -19.47
C ALA A 191 -41.10 -22.23 -20.57
N ILE A 192 -41.03 -22.62 -21.85
CA ILE A 192 -41.17 -21.70 -23.00
C ILE A 192 -42.63 -21.32 -23.29
N VAL A 193 -43.61 -22.15 -22.90
CA VAL A 193 -45.03 -21.95 -23.22
C VAL A 193 -45.73 -20.95 -22.28
N HIS A 194 -45.27 -20.80 -21.03
CA HIS A 194 -46.07 -20.25 -19.94
C HIS A 194 -45.96 -18.72 -19.72
N ALA A 195 -45.65 -17.95 -20.77
CA ALA A 195 -45.23 -16.55 -20.68
C ALA A 195 -46.19 -15.52 -21.32
N GLY A 196 -47.51 -15.76 -21.29
CA GLY A 196 -48.52 -14.84 -21.82
C GLY A 196 -49.76 -14.73 -20.93
N CYS A 197 -50.24 -13.51 -20.73
CA CYS A 197 -51.57 -13.20 -20.15
C CYS A 197 -52.67 -13.41 -21.24
N ASP A 198 -53.97 -13.48 -20.94
CA ASP A 198 -54.73 -13.14 -19.73
C ASP A 198 -56.08 -13.92 -19.70
N ILE A 199 -57.03 -13.49 -18.85
CA ILE A 199 -58.47 -13.85 -18.73
C ILE A 199 -58.81 -14.82 -17.58
N ARG A 200 -59.82 -14.41 -16.79
CA ARG A 200 -60.43 -15.14 -15.66
C ARG A 200 -61.61 -16.00 -16.12
N VAL A 201 -61.87 -17.08 -15.37
CA VAL A 201 -63.21 -17.42 -14.82
C VAL A 201 -62.99 -17.89 -13.37
N GLU A 202 -63.96 -17.69 -12.49
CA GLU A 202 -63.89 -17.99 -11.04
C GLU A 202 -64.61 -19.30 -10.64
N GLU A 203 -64.42 -19.67 -9.37
CA GLU A 203 -65.24 -20.60 -8.54
C GLU A 203 -65.31 -22.11 -8.86
N GLY A 204 -65.40 -22.91 -7.77
CA GLY A 204 -66.16 -24.17 -7.75
C GLY A 204 -65.41 -25.44 -7.30
N PRO A 205 -65.56 -25.88 -6.03
CA PRO A 205 -65.16 -27.21 -5.54
C PRO A 205 -66.41 -28.11 -5.31
N PRO A 206 -66.36 -29.25 -4.58
CA PRO A 206 -65.27 -30.14 -4.19
C PRO A 206 -65.49 -31.60 -4.69
N GLY A 207 -64.68 -32.57 -4.25
CA GLY A 207 -65.03 -34.00 -4.37
C GLY A 207 -63.93 -34.99 -3.96
N ASP A 208 -64.10 -35.66 -2.82
CA ASP A 208 -63.46 -36.95 -2.53
C ASP A 208 -64.22 -38.09 -3.23
N GLU A 209 -63.52 -39.12 -3.72
CA GLU A 209 -63.69 -40.53 -3.29
C GLU A 209 -62.99 -41.59 -4.19
N ASN A 210 -62.55 -42.66 -3.51
CA ASN A 210 -62.45 -44.08 -3.93
C ASN A 210 -62.39 -44.51 -5.42
N ALA A 211 -61.30 -45.22 -5.81
CA ALA A 211 -61.37 -46.43 -6.66
C ALA A 211 -60.16 -47.38 -6.48
N LYS A 212 -60.32 -48.68 -6.76
CA LYS A 212 -59.38 -49.78 -6.42
C LYS A 212 -58.68 -50.43 -7.64
N ALA A 213 -57.48 -50.98 -7.41
CA ALA A 213 -56.86 -52.13 -8.09
C ALA A 213 -56.48 -51.96 -9.60
N LYS A 214 -55.56 -52.73 -10.20
CA LYS A 214 -55.02 -54.10 -9.98
C LYS A 214 -53.47 -54.15 -10.10
N GLU A 215 -52.76 -54.98 -9.33
CA GLU A 215 -52.22 -56.34 -9.66
C GLU A 215 -51.39 -56.42 -10.96
N GLN A 216 -50.26 -57.14 -11.08
CA GLN A 216 -49.57 -58.16 -10.24
C GLN A 216 -48.06 -58.19 -10.67
N LYS A 217 -47.06 -58.96 -10.17
CA LYS A 217 -46.91 -60.11 -9.23
C LYS A 217 -45.42 -60.24 -8.78
N SER A 218 -45.15 -60.91 -7.65
CA SER A 218 -43.96 -61.74 -7.30
C SER A 218 -42.51 -61.19 -7.34
N ALA A 219 -41.60 -61.57 -6.40
CA ALA A 219 -41.74 -62.28 -5.12
C ALA A 219 -40.46 -62.21 -4.24
N SER A 220 -40.63 -62.38 -2.92
CA SER A 220 -39.72 -62.96 -1.87
C SER A 220 -38.19 -62.75 -1.94
N GLY A 221 -37.46 -62.34 -0.89
CA GLY A 221 -37.83 -62.05 0.51
C GLY A 221 -37.46 -63.17 1.51
N GLY A 222 -36.77 -62.81 2.60
CA GLY A 222 -36.43 -63.71 3.73
C GLY A 222 -35.49 -63.04 4.75
N ALA A 223 -35.78 -63.12 6.05
CA ALA A 223 -34.99 -62.51 7.12
C ALA A 223 -35.18 -63.21 8.49
N THR A 224 -34.10 -63.36 9.26
CA THR A 224 -33.97 -63.86 10.66
C THR A 224 -32.49 -63.68 11.08
N SER A 225 -32.05 -63.63 12.36
CA SER A 225 -32.72 -63.48 13.68
C SER A 225 -31.68 -62.99 14.74
N VAL A 226 -32.01 -63.02 16.05
CA VAL A 226 -31.32 -62.31 17.16
C VAL A 226 -30.36 -63.22 17.97
N GLY A 227 -29.31 -62.68 18.62
CA GLY A 227 -28.53 -63.38 19.65
C GLY A 227 -27.40 -62.59 20.35
N ALA A 228 -27.19 -62.81 21.66
CA ALA A 228 -26.11 -62.32 22.56
C ALA A 228 -26.18 -63.09 23.93
N PRO A 229 -25.31 -62.93 24.98
CA PRO A 229 -23.99 -62.27 25.11
C PRO A 229 -22.88 -63.08 25.90
N ALA A 230 -21.65 -62.54 26.02
CA ALA A 230 -20.67 -62.68 27.15
C ALA A 230 -19.99 -64.07 27.47
N PRO A 231 -18.97 -64.19 28.37
CA PRO A 231 -17.79 -63.32 28.71
C PRO A 231 -16.40 -64.04 28.96
N ALA A 232 -15.28 -63.29 28.81
CA ALA A 232 -14.00 -63.32 29.62
C ALA A 232 -13.13 -64.62 29.74
N PRO A 233 -11.91 -64.60 30.36
CA PRO A 233 -10.78 -63.64 30.34
C PRO A 233 -9.40 -64.28 29.98
N GLY A 234 -8.31 -63.50 29.93
CA GLY A 234 -6.91 -64.01 29.87
C GLY A 234 -5.83 -62.92 30.00
N VAL A 235 -4.66 -63.22 30.59
CA VAL A 235 -3.61 -62.23 30.95
C VAL A 235 -2.20 -62.74 30.62
N ALA A 236 -1.40 -61.92 29.91
CA ALA A 236 0.07 -61.97 29.87
C ALA A 236 0.64 -60.62 29.36
N ALA A 237 1.90 -60.33 29.65
CA ALA A 237 2.58 -59.06 29.30
C ALA A 237 3.87 -59.30 28.45
N PRO A 238 4.82 -58.36 28.38
CA PRO A 238 4.92 -57.35 27.33
C PRO A 238 6.00 -57.64 26.28
N VAL A 239 5.90 -57.02 25.10
CA VAL A 239 6.91 -57.09 24.02
C VAL A 239 7.24 -55.68 23.52
N ALA A 240 8.51 -55.43 23.19
CA ALA A 240 9.03 -54.10 22.90
C ALA A 240 8.53 -53.47 21.58
N GLU A 241 8.35 -52.14 21.58
CA GLU A 241 7.97 -51.37 20.39
C GLU A 241 9.14 -51.21 19.40
N GLY A 242 9.29 -52.18 18.50
CA GLY A 242 10.02 -51.97 17.26
C GLY A 242 9.18 -51.16 16.27
N VAL A 243 9.61 -49.93 15.94
CA VAL A 243 8.87 -49.04 15.01
C VAL A 243 8.94 -49.59 13.58
N ALA A 244 7.99 -50.45 13.22
CA ALA A 244 7.85 -51.00 11.88
C ALA A 244 7.36 -49.93 10.88
N ALA A 245 8.20 -49.59 9.90
CA ALA A 245 7.91 -48.54 8.93
C ALA A 245 6.86 -48.97 7.88
N ALA A 246 5.58 -48.74 8.18
CA ALA A 246 4.50 -48.89 7.21
C ALA A 246 4.74 -47.99 5.98
N LYS A 247 4.89 -48.60 4.80
CA LYS A 247 4.91 -47.88 3.51
C LYS A 247 3.47 -47.52 3.14
N ALA A 248 3.20 -46.24 2.92
CA ALA A 248 1.89 -45.78 2.44
C ALA A 248 1.54 -46.44 1.09
N GLY A 249 0.27 -46.79 0.89
CA GLY A 249 -0.19 -47.41 -0.35
C GLY A 249 0.03 -46.50 -1.57
N PRO A 250 0.26 -47.03 -2.79
CA PRO A 250 0.68 -46.23 -3.95
C PRO A 250 -0.23 -45.03 -4.27
N ASN A 251 -1.55 -45.21 -4.12
CA ASN A 251 -2.55 -44.17 -4.35
C ASN A 251 -2.48 -43.03 -3.30
N VAL A 252 -2.16 -43.38 -2.04
CA VAL A 252 -2.01 -42.42 -0.94
C VAL A 252 -0.76 -41.55 -1.16
N ALA A 253 0.38 -42.17 -1.47
CA ALA A 253 1.62 -41.46 -1.80
C ALA A 253 1.45 -40.55 -3.04
N ALA A 254 0.69 -40.99 -4.05
CA ALA A 254 0.36 -40.18 -5.21
C ALA A 254 -0.51 -38.96 -4.85
N ARG A 255 -1.53 -39.11 -3.99
CA ARG A 255 -2.33 -37.99 -3.47
C ARG A 255 -1.46 -37.00 -2.70
N ALA A 256 -0.67 -37.46 -1.74
CA ALA A 256 0.21 -36.60 -0.94
C ALA A 256 1.20 -35.80 -1.82
N LYS A 257 1.83 -36.45 -2.81
CA LYS A 257 2.70 -35.77 -3.78
C LYS A 257 1.97 -34.69 -4.58
N LYS A 258 0.72 -34.94 -5.01
CA LYS A 258 -0.12 -33.94 -5.73
C LYS A 258 -0.46 -32.74 -4.84
N LEU A 259 -0.74 -32.98 -3.55
CA LEU A 259 -1.02 -31.93 -2.57
C LEU A 259 0.24 -31.11 -2.25
N ALA A 260 1.39 -31.74 -2.04
CA ALA A 260 2.66 -31.03 -1.80
C ALA A 260 3.02 -30.06 -2.95
N MET A 261 2.87 -30.48 -4.21
CA MET A 261 3.07 -29.60 -5.38
C MET A 261 2.04 -28.46 -5.47
N LYS A 262 0.81 -28.66 -4.97
CA LYS A 262 -0.21 -27.59 -4.87
C LYS A 262 0.16 -26.58 -3.77
N ALA A 263 0.68 -27.05 -2.63
CA ALA A 263 1.14 -26.20 -1.53
C ALA A 263 2.31 -25.30 -1.96
N GLU A 264 3.33 -25.85 -2.63
CA GLU A 264 4.46 -25.08 -3.17
C GLU A 264 4.00 -24.01 -4.17
N LYS A 265 3.05 -24.35 -5.04
CA LYS A 265 2.47 -23.40 -6.01
C LYS A 265 1.67 -22.28 -5.32
N MET A 266 1.15 -22.50 -4.11
CA MET A 266 0.54 -21.46 -3.28
C MET A 266 1.61 -20.62 -2.57
N MET A 267 2.68 -21.23 -2.04
CA MET A 267 3.81 -20.55 -1.41
C MET A 267 4.53 -19.62 -2.41
N ALA A 268 4.78 -20.09 -3.64
CA ALA A 268 5.36 -19.29 -4.72
C ALA A 268 4.48 -18.10 -5.14
N ARG A 269 3.16 -18.17 -4.86
CA ARG A 269 2.19 -17.08 -5.05
C ARG A 269 2.00 -16.22 -3.80
N LYS A 270 2.92 -16.28 -2.82
CA LYS A 270 2.87 -15.61 -1.51
C LYS A 270 1.65 -15.97 -0.61
N ASN A 271 0.79 -16.90 -1.01
CA ASN A 271 -0.35 -17.36 -0.21
C ASN A 271 0.11 -18.42 0.81
N LEU A 272 0.69 -17.93 1.91
CA LEU A 272 1.30 -18.79 2.95
C LEU A 272 0.24 -19.58 3.74
N ARG A 273 -0.95 -19.00 3.99
CA ARG A 273 -2.07 -19.70 4.63
C ARG A 273 -2.51 -20.92 3.84
N GLY A 274 -2.80 -20.75 2.54
CA GLY A 274 -3.16 -21.84 1.65
C GLY A 274 -2.03 -22.87 1.48
N ALA A 275 -0.78 -22.42 1.41
CA ALA A 275 0.38 -23.31 1.37
C ALA A 275 0.48 -24.19 2.63
N ARG A 276 0.39 -23.60 3.83
CA ARG A 276 0.39 -24.32 5.11
C ARG A 276 -0.73 -25.35 5.18
N ASP A 277 -1.95 -24.95 4.82
CA ASP A 277 -3.14 -25.79 5.00
C ASP A 277 -3.15 -26.97 4.01
N VAL A 278 -2.71 -26.76 2.77
CA VAL A 278 -2.53 -27.85 1.79
C VAL A 278 -1.30 -28.71 2.09
N ALA A 279 -0.23 -28.16 2.66
CA ALA A 279 0.90 -28.95 3.14
C ALA A 279 0.52 -29.85 4.33
N LYS A 280 -0.37 -29.39 5.22
CA LYS A 280 -0.96 -30.23 6.27
C LYS A 280 -1.83 -31.35 5.69
N GLU A 281 -2.71 -31.06 4.73
CA GLU A 281 -3.49 -32.10 4.03
C GLU A 281 -2.57 -33.16 3.37
N ALA A 282 -1.42 -32.74 2.84
CA ALA A 282 -0.41 -33.66 2.28
C ALA A 282 0.24 -34.56 3.34
N LEU A 283 0.47 -34.04 4.56
CA LEU A 283 1.06 -34.78 5.68
C LEU A 283 0.05 -35.68 6.41
N GLU A 284 -1.23 -35.31 6.42
CA GLU A 284 -2.33 -36.19 6.85
C GLU A 284 -2.46 -37.42 5.94
N ALA A 285 -2.17 -37.27 4.65
CA ALA A 285 -2.09 -38.38 3.70
C ALA A 285 -0.78 -39.19 3.82
N ASP A 286 0.38 -38.53 3.94
CA ASP A 286 1.69 -39.17 4.08
C ASP A 286 2.59 -38.39 5.07
N PRO A 287 2.64 -38.80 6.35
CA PRO A 287 3.44 -38.12 7.38
C PRO A 287 4.96 -38.12 7.13
N ARG A 288 5.45 -38.87 6.13
CA ARG A 288 6.88 -38.94 5.76
C ARG A 288 7.19 -38.19 4.46
N ASN A 289 6.23 -37.47 3.91
CA ASN A 289 6.37 -36.77 2.64
C ASN A 289 7.36 -35.61 2.74
N ALA A 290 8.62 -35.87 2.35
CA ALA A 290 9.72 -34.90 2.44
C ALA A 290 9.37 -33.55 1.78
N ARG A 291 8.64 -33.58 0.66
CA ARG A 291 8.23 -32.39 -0.09
C ARG A 291 7.21 -31.54 0.70
N ALA A 292 6.25 -32.17 1.37
CA ALA A 292 5.30 -31.46 2.22
C ALA A 292 5.96 -30.93 3.52
N LEU A 293 6.87 -31.69 4.13
CA LEU A 293 7.64 -31.24 5.31
C LEU A 293 8.49 -30.01 4.99
N ARG A 294 9.22 -30.01 3.85
CA ARG A 294 9.97 -28.84 3.34
C ARG A 294 9.08 -27.64 3.08
N CYS A 295 8.00 -27.83 2.31
CA CYS A 295 7.08 -26.74 1.99
C CYS A 295 6.45 -26.13 3.24
N LEU A 296 6.12 -26.93 4.27
CA LEU A 296 5.58 -26.44 5.53
C LEU A 296 6.63 -25.64 6.33
N ALA A 297 7.87 -26.13 6.43
CA ALA A 297 8.96 -25.44 7.11
C ALA A 297 9.31 -24.10 6.44
N GLU A 298 9.44 -24.09 5.10
CA GLU A 298 9.64 -22.86 4.34
C GLU A 298 8.46 -21.88 4.48
N THR A 299 7.23 -22.37 4.52
CA THR A 299 6.03 -21.53 4.67
C THR A 299 6.01 -20.83 6.02
N TYR A 300 6.34 -21.54 7.12
CA TYR A 300 6.46 -20.92 8.44
C TYR A 300 7.64 -19.93 8.51
N TYR A 301 8.80 -20.26 7.94
CA TYR A 301 9.95 -19.36 7.90
C TYR A 301 9.63 -18.06 7.13
N LYS A 302 8.96 -18.16 5.97
CA LYS A 302 8.50 -17.01 5.18
C LYS A 302 7.36 -16.23 5.85
N ALA A 303 6.62 -16.83 6.78
CA ALA A 303 5.66 -16.15 7.65
C ALA A 303 6.32 -15.48 8.88
N GLY A 304 7.60 -15.72 9.15
CA GLY A 304 8.27 -15.30 10.38
C GLY A 304 7.83 -16.07 11.62
N LEU A 305 7.22 -17.24 11.45
CA LEU A 305 6.82 -18.15 12.52
C LEU A 305 7.98 -19.11 12.79
N ILE A 306 9.03 -18.59 13.46
CA ILE A 306 10.36 -19.21 13.48
C ILE A 306 10.41 -20.47 14.35
N ASP A 307 9.65 -20.55 15.44
CA ASP A 307 9.55 -21.75 16.27
C ASP A 307 8.83 -22.88 15.52
N GLU A 308 7.71 -22.59 14.84
CA GLU A 308 7.02 -23.57 14.00
C GLU A 308 7.86 -23.97 12.77
N ALA A 309 8.63 -23.04 12.21
CA ALA A 309 9.59 -23.33 11.14
C ALA A 309 10.70 -24.26 11.64
N PHE A 310 11.31 -23.97 12.79
CA PHE A 310 12.33 -24.82 13.38
C PHE A 310 11.79 -26.21 13.71
N ALA A 311 10.60 -26.30 14.34
CA ALA A 311 9.93 -27.56 14.60
C ALA A 311 9.71 -28.37 13.31
N ALA A 312 9.18 -27.73 12.25
CA ALA A 312 8.97 -28.37 10.95
C ALA A 312 10.30 -28.79 10.28
N THR A 313 11.39 -28.02 10.39
CA THR A 313 12.71 -28.47 9.91
C THR A 313 13.25 -29.66 10.69
N LYS A 314 13.03 -29.72 12.02
CA LYS A 314 13.40 -30.88 12.85
C LYS A 314 12.62 -32.13 12.47
N GLU A 315 11.33 -32.00 12.15
CA GLU A 315 10.53 -33.10 11.59
C GLU A 315 11.01 -33.51 10.20
N CYS A 316 11.33 -32.56 9.32
CA CYS A 316 11.93 -32.84 8.01
C CYS A 316 13.24 -33.64 8.14
N CYS A 317 14.14 -33.19 9.00
CA CYS A 317 15.45 -33.81 9.26
C CYS A 317 15.40 -35.16 10.01
N SER A 318 14.21 -35.69 10.33
CA SER A 318 14.07 -36.95 11.10
C SER A 318 13.00 -37.92 10.57
N LYS A 319 11.90 -37.41 10.00
CA LYS A 319 10.77 -38.22 9.49
C LYS A 319 10.80 -38.42 7.97
N ALA A 320 11.40 -37.48 7.23
CA ALA A 320 11.42 -37.51 5.78
C ALA A 320 12.01 -38.81 5.23
N SER A 321 11.50 -39.26 4.08
CA SER A 321 11.97 -40.47 3.40
C SER A 321 13.44 -40.43 2.94
N ASP A 322 14.04 -39.24 2.88
CA ASP A 322 15.42 -39.00 2.44
C ASP A 322 16.38 -38.59 3.59
N GLY A 323 15.91 -38.53 4.83
CA GLY A 323 16.75 -38.20 6.00
C GLY A 323 17.12 -36.71 6.16
N GLY A 324 16.58 -35.83 5.31
CA GLY A 324 16.86 -34.40 5.32
C GLY A 324 17.95 -34.00 4.32
N SER A 325 17.69 -32.96 3.54
CA SER A 325 18.60 -32.42 2.53
C SER A 325 19.58 -31.39 3.13
N PRO A 326 20.69 -31.06 2.44
CA PRO A 326 21.56 -29.95 2.85
C PRO A 326 20.82 -28.61 3.01
N ALA A 327 19.78 -28.37 2.20
CA ALA A 327 18.94 -27.17 2.29
C ALA A 327 18.04 -27.19 3.54
N ASP A 328 17.65 -28.38 4.02
CA ASP A 328 16.85 -28.53 5.25
C ASP A 328 17.71 -28.21 6.47
N PHE A 329 18.98 -28.66 6.48
CA PHE A 329 19.96 -28.31 7.53
C PHE A 329 20.32 -26.82 7.50
N LEU A 330 20.43 -26.23 6.30
CA LEU A 330 20.63 -24.79 6.13
C LEU A 330 19.45 -23.97 6.67
N LEU A 331 18.21 -24.39 6.35
CA LEU A 331 17.00 -23.75 6.87
C LEU A 331 16.88 -23.90 8.38
N ALA A 332 17.16 -25.10 8.93
CA ALA A 332 17.21 -25.32 10.38
C ALA A 332 18.24 -24.41 11.07
N GLY A 333 19.43 -24.26 10.46
CA GLY A 333 20.47 -23.33 10.90
C GLY A 333 20.04 -21.86 10.85
N LYS A 334 19.41 -21.43 9.75
CA LYS A 334 18.85 -20.07 9.61
C LYS A 334 17.73 -19.81 10.63
N CYS A 335 16.88 -20.79 10.95
CA CYS A 335 15.89 -20.69 12.04
C CYS A 335 16.57 -20.55 13.42
N LEU A 336 17.50 -21.45 13.76
CA LEU A 336 18.24 -21.41 15.04
C LEU A 336 19.04 -20.11 15.23
N THR A 337 19.53 -19.53 14.13
CA THR A 337 20.20 -18.22 14.12
C THR A 337 19.25 -17.08 14.52
N GLN A 338 18.00 -17.11 14.05
CA GLN A 338 16.97 -16.13 14.43
C GLN A 338 16.42 -16.35 15.84
N LEU A 339 16.43 -17.59 16.35
CA LEU A 339 16.15 -17.93 17.75
C LEU A 339 17.35 -17.67 18.69
N GLU A 340 18.41 -17.00 18.20
CA GLU A 340 19.68 -16.71 18.89
C GLU A 340 20.43 -17.93 19.48
N ARG A 341 20.07 -19.15 19.06
CA ARG A 341 20.65 -20.43 19.50
C ARG A 341 21.91 -20.78 18.69
N TYR A 342 22.88 -19.87 18.68
CA TYR A 342 24.04 -19.90 17.78
C TYR A 342 24.87 -21.19 17.86
N GLN A 343 25.02 -21.80 19.03
CA GLN A 343 25.78 -23.05 19.19
C GLN A 343 25.11 -24.25 18.49
N GLU A 344 23.78 -24.32 18.52
CA GLU A 344 23.03 -25.33 17.74
C GLU A 344 22.99 -24.96 16.26
N ALA A 345 22.88 -23.66 15.93
CA ALA A 345 22.91 -23.17 14.56
C ALA A 345 24.21 -23.58 13.84
N THR A 346 25.38 -23.40 14.48
CA THR A 346 26.66 -23.84 13.89
C THR A 346 26.72 -25.35 13.64
N THR A 347 26.02 -26.16 14.43
CA THR A 347 25.95 -27.62 14.25
C THR A 347 25.06 -27.98 13.06
N ALA A 348 23.91 -27.32 12.90
CA ALA A 348 23.03 -27.51 11.74
C ALA A 348 23.68 -27.00 10.44
N LEU A 349 24.26 -25.80 10.46
CA LEU A 349 24.97 -25.21 9.32
C LEU A 349 26.25 -26.00 8.97
N GLY A 350 26.96 -26.58 9.93
CA GLY A 350 28.08 -27.48 9.67
C GLY A 350 27.67 -28.74 8.91
N ARG A 351 26.47 -29.30 9.20
CA ARG A 351 25.89 -30.40 8.40
C ARG A 351 25.50 -29.94 7.00
N ALA A 352 24.92 -28.75 6.85
CA ALA A 352 24.60 -28.16 5.55
C ALA A 352 25.87 -27.96 4.69
N ARG A 353 26.94 -27.43 5.30
CA ARG A 353 28.26 -27.26 4.68
C ARG A 353 28.87 -28.58 4.21
N THR A 354 28.84 -29.61 5.05
CA THR A 354 29.51 -30.90 4.79
C THR A 354 28.76 -31.76 3.77
N ALA A 355 27.43 -31.69 3.73
CA ALA A 355 26.60 -32.42 2.77
C ALA A 355 26.23 -31.61 1.51
N GLY A 356 26.50 -30.30 1.51
CA GLY A 356 26.18 -29.37 0.44
C GLY A 356 27.20 -29.33 -0.70
N GLN A 357 26.84 -28.66 -1.79
CA GLN A 357 27.71 -28.39 -2.93
C GLN A 357 27.40 -27.00 -3.52
N GLY A 358 28.39 -26.37 -4.15
CA GLY A 358 28.26 -25.06 -4.78
C GLY A 358 27.75 -23.99 -3.82
N GLY A 359 26.87 -23.11 -4.32
CA GLY A 359 26.36 -21.95 -3.57
C GLY A 359 25.68 -22.28 -2.24
N LEU A 360 25.21 -23.51 -2.00
CA LEU A 360 24.66 -23.92 -0.71
C LEU A 360 25.73 -23.93 0.40
N VAL A 361 26.99 -24.21 0.03
CA VAL A 361 28.14 -24.14 0.94
C VAL A 361 28.51 -22.68 1.24
N ASP A 362 28.43 -21.79 0.25
CA ASP A 362 28.61 -20.34 0.43
C ASP A 362 27.55 -19.74 1.36
N ASP A 363 26.29 -20.16 1.18
CA ASP A 363 25.14 -19.78 1.99
C ASP A 363 25.28 -20.27 3.45
N ALA A 364 25.80 -21.50 3.63
CA ALA A 364 26.12 -22.07 4.93
C ALA A 364 27.31 -21.37 5.63
N ASP A 365 28.37 -21.05 4.89
CA ASP A 365 29.57 -20.38 5.43
C ASP A 365 29.30 -18.92 5.79
N ALA A 366 28.47 -18.21 5.02
CA ALA A 366 28.01 -16.86 5.38
C ALA A 366 27.13 -16.86 6.65
N ALA A 367 26.27 -17.87 6.82
CA ALA A 367 25.46 -18.05 8.03
C ALA A 367 26.32 -18.46 9.25
N LEU A 368 27.34 -19.31 9.05
CA LEU A 368 28.32 -19.66 10.07
C LEU A 368 29.16 -18.44 10.51
N ALA A 369 29.50 -17.55 9.58
CA ALA A 369 30.23 -16.32 9.88
C ALA A 369 29.38 -15.38 10.74
N PHE A 370 28.08 -15.25 10.45
CA PHE A 370 27.16 -14.49 11.31
C PHE A 370 27.07 -15.10 12.72
N CYS A 371 27.00 -16.44 12.83
CA CYS A 371 26.99 -17.12 14.13
C CYS A 371 28.29 -16.88 14.91
N ARG A 372 29.47 -17.00 14.27
CA ARG A 372 30.77 -16.68 14.89
C ARG A 372 30.83 -15.26 15.41
N PHE A 373 30.42 -14.28 14.59
CA PHE A 373 30.36 -12.88 14.99
C PHE A 373 29.46 -12.66 16.21
N LYS A 374 28.25 -13.25 16.22
CA LYS A 374 27.32 -13.22 17.36
C LYS A 374 27.86 -13.92 18.62
N MET A 375 28.74 -14.92 18.46
CA MET A 375 29.46 -15.59 19.54
C MET A 375 30.76 -14.85 19.97
N GLY A 376 31.05 -13.68 19.40
CA GLY A 376 32.21 -12.85 19.74
C GLY A 376 33.45 -13.05 18.87
N ASP A 377 33.49 -14.09 18.02
CA ASP A 377 34.55 -14.31 17.03
C ASP A 377 34.34 -13.44 15.78
N ALA A 378 34.49 -12.14 15.97
CA ALA A 378 34.43 -11.17 14.88
C ALA A 378 35.58 -11.34 13.85
N PRO A 379 36.84 -11.66 14.22
CA PRO A 379 37.91 -11.89 13.24
C PRO A 379 37.67 -13.16 12.39
N GLY A 380 37.30 -14.28 13.00
CA GLY A 380 37.02 -15.53 12.30
C GLY A 380 35.70 -15.53 11.52
N ALA A 381 34.78 -14.62 11.84
CA ALA A 381 33.66 -14.28 10.96
C ALA A 381 34.12 -13.48 9.72
N GLY A 382 34.92 -12.42 9.93
CA GLY A 382 35.42 -11.57 8.85
C GLY A 382 36.26 -12.34 7.82
N ASN A 383 37.15 -13.21 8.29
CA ASN A 383 37.94 -14.10 7.43
C ASN A 383 37.05 -15.02 6.59
N MET A 384 36.04 -15.66 7.20
CA MET A 384 35.18 -16.62 6.49
C MET A 384 34.22 -15.96 5.49
N TYR A 385 33.78 -14.72 5.75
CA TYR A 385 33.12 -13.91 4.72
C TYR A 385 34.07 -13.62 3.54
N MET A 386 35.32 -13.25 3.82
CA MET A 386 36.32 -13.00 2.77
C MET A 386 36.70 -14.26 1.97
N GLU A 387 36.77 -15.44 2.60
CA GLU A 387 36.98 -16.73 1.92
C GLU A 387 35.85 -17.02 0.91
N VAL A 388 34.59 -16.82 1.31
CA VAL A 388 33.43 -16.95 0.41
C VAL A 388 33.48 -15.91 -0.72
N LEU A 389 33.83 -14.65 -0.43
CA LEU A 389 33.95 -13.61 -1.46
C LEU A 389 35.07 -13.91 -2.46
N GLN A 390 36.23 -14.41 -2.01
CA GLN A 390 37.32 -14.83 -2.88
C GLN A 390 36.90 -16.00 -3.77
N ARG A 391 36.27 -17.05 -3.21
CA ARG A 391 35.84 -18.23 -3.97
C ARG A 391 34.69 -17.94 -4.96
N THR A 392 33.83 -16.96 -4.67
CA THR A 392 32.69 -16.58 -5.53
C THR A 392 32.97 -15.44 -6.51
N GLY A 393 34.18 -14.85 -6.48
CA GLY A 393 34.51 -13.68 -7.31
C GLY A 393 33.70 -12.45 -6.93
N GLU A 394 33.51 -12.23 -5.63
CA GLU A 394 32.73 -11.16 -4.99
C GLU A 394 31.23 -11.13 -5.36
N LYS A 395 30.63 -12.27 -5.70
CA LYS A 395 29.21 -12.36 -6.11
C LYS A 395 28.23 -12.75 -5.00
N HIS A 396 28.72 -13.18 -3.83
CA HIS A 396 27.86 -13.66 -2.74
C HIS A 396 27.31 -12.50 -1.88
N ILE A 397 26.05 -12.14 -2.11
CA ILE A 397 25.39 -10.95 -1.52
C ILE A 397 25.41 -11.00 0.01
N GLU A 398 25.04 -12.13 0.61
CA GLU A 398 25.04 -12.34 2.06
C GLU A 398 26.42 -12.13 2.69
N SER A 399 27.50 -12.46 1.97
CA SER A 399 28.87 -12.22 2.43
C SER A 399 29.32 -10.77 2.23
N LEU A 400 28.90 -10.11 1.14
CA LEU A 400 29.14 -8.68 0.94
C LEU A 400 28.43 -7.84 2.01
N VAL A 401 27.18 -8.18 2.36
CA VAL A 401 26.41 -7.51 3.42
C VAL A 401 26.99 -7.84 4.80
N GLY A 402 27.35 -9.10 5.05
CA GLY A 402 27.96 -9.54 6.32
C GLY A 402 29.31 -8.86 6.58
N TYR A 403 30.22 -8.88 5.61
CA TYR A 403 31.49 -8.16 5.67
C TYR A 403 31.29 -6.64 5.73
N GLY A 404 30.36 -6.09 4.95
CA GLY A 404 29.99 -4.67 4.96
C GLY A 404 29.58 -4.17 6.34
N ARG A 405 28.67 -4.91 7.02
CA ARG A 405 28.27 -4.67 8.41
C ARG A 405 29.45 -4.73 9.37
N LEU A 406 30.29 -5.76 9.26
CA LEU A 406 31.42 -5.99 10.14
C LEU A 406 32.48 -4.87 10.02
N ALA A 407 32.79 -4.46 8.80
CA ALA A 407 33.70 -3.36 8.52
C ALA A 407 33.17 -2.02 9.08
N LEU A 408 31.87 -1.72 8.90
CA LEU A 408 31.24 -0.53 9.48
C LEU A 408 31.29 -0.53 11.02
N LEU A 409 31.04 -1.68 11.66
CA LEU A 409 31.14 -1.81 13.12
C LEU A 409 32.54 -1.52 13.66
N PHE A 410 33.59 -1.89 12.91
CA PHE A 410 34.99 -1.55 13.22
C PHE A 410 35.44 -0.19 12.67
N ASN A 411 34.50 0.69 12.30
CA ASN A 411 34.74 2.03 11.76
C ASN A 411 35.57 2.06 10.45
N GLN A 412 35.55 0.97 9.68
CA GLN A 412 36.22 0.83 8.38
C GLN A 412 35.23 1.08 7.24
N ALA A 413 34.61 2.27 7.25
CA ALA A 413 33.63 2.68 6.25
C ALA A 413 34.21 2.71 4.82
N ASP A 414 35.52 2.92 4.70
CA ASP A 414 36.32 2.83 3.48
C ASP A 414 36.25 1.45 2.81
N LYS A 415 35.99 0.38 3.57
CA LYS A 415 35.80 -1.00 3.08
C LYS A 415 34.34 -1.44 3.10
N GLY A 416 33.61 -1.04 4.14
CA GLY A 416 32.21 -1.42 4.34
C GLY A 416 31.29 -0.89 3.24
N VAL A 417 31.42 0.40 2.89
CA VAL A 417 30.57 1.01 1.87
C VAL A 417 30.82 0.41 0.47
N PRO A 418 32.05 0.22 -0.03
CA PRO A 418 32.29 -0.50 -1.29
C PRO A 418 31.69 -1.91 -1.34
N SER A 419 31.75 -2.66 -0.24
CA SER A 419 31.17 -4.02 -0.19
C SER A 419 29.64 -3.97 -0.37
N LEU A 420 28.97 -3.01 0.28
CA LEU A 420 27.53 -2.79 0.16
C LEU A 420 27.12 -2.22 -1.21
N LEU A 421 27.98 -1.42 -1.84
CA LEU A 421 27.78 -0.95 -3.22
C LEU A 421 27.83 -2.12 -4.22
N ARG A 422 28.78 -3.06 -4.07
CA ARG A 422 28.83 -4.28 -4.90
C ARG A 422 27.60 -5.17 -4.69
N ALA A 423 27.11 -5.25 -3.46
CA ALA A 423 25.90 -6.01 -3.13
C ALA A 423 24.67 -5.41 -3.83
N ILE A 424 24.45 -4.09 -3.73
CA ILE A 424 23.27 -3.45 -4.34
C ILE A 424 23.39 -3.37 -5.87
N MET A 425 24.60 -3.40 -6.44
CA MET A 425 24.79 -3.55 -7.89
C MET A 425 24.46 -4.96 -8.38
N SER A 426 24.63 -5.98 -7.53
CA SER A 426 24.35 -7.39 -7.85
C SER A 426 22.86 -7.74 -7.74
N ASP A 427 22.19 -7.26 -6.70
CA ASP A 427 20.73 -7.32 -6.52
C ASP A 427 20.23 -5.98 -6.00
N GLN A 428 19.61 -5.20 -6.89
CA GLN A 428 19.11 -3.86 -6.56
C GLN A 428 17.86 -3.90 -5.67
N ASP A 429 17.13 -5.02 -5.59
CA ASP A 429 15.92 -5.16 -4.76
C ASP A 429 16.20 -5.91 -3.44
N ASN A 430 17.46 -6.23 -3.17
CA ASN A 430 17.86 -6.85 -1.90
C ASN A 430 17.59 -5.95 -0.70
N LYS A 431 16.57 -6.31 0.07
CA LYS A 431 16.01 -5.49 1.16
C LYS A 431 16.99 -5.26 2.31
N GLU A 432 17.76 -6.30 2.66
CA GLU A 432 18.78 -6.21 3.70
C GLU A 432 19.96 -5.34 3.23
N THR A 433 20.40 -5.50 1.97
CA THR A 433 21.41 -4.61 1.39
C THR A 433 20.95 -3.16 1.37
N ARG A 434 19.71 -2.87 0.93
CA ARG A 434 19.12 -1.51 0.95
C ARG A 434 19.14 -0.92 2.35
N LYS A 435 18.67 -1.66 3.36
CA LYS A 435 18.62 -1.22 4.76
C LYS A 435 20.00 -0.90 5.33
N VAL A 436 20.98 -1.78 5.10
CA VAL A 436 22.36 -1.58 5.61
C VAL A 436 23.08 -0.45 4.87
N LEU A 437 22.94 -0.38 3.55
CA LEU A 437 23.53 0.71 2.76
C LEU A 437 22.92 2.05 3.15
N ALA A 438 21.60 2.13 3.33
CA ALA A 438 20.93 3.34 3.82
C ALA A 438 21.49 3.81 5.17
N GLY A 439 21.50 2.95 6.19
CA GLY A 439 22.05 3.30 7.52
C GLY A 439 23.54 3.67 7.47
N SER A 440 24.32 3.06 6.56
CA SER A 440 25.72 3.46 6.34
C SER A 440 25.87 4.84 5.68
N LEU A 441 24.88 5.28 4.89
CA LEU A 441 24.83 6.62 4.30
C LEU A 441 24.23 7.65 5.28
N GLY A 442 23.48 7.22 6.29
CA GLY A 442 23.02 8.04 7.41
C GLY A 442 24.17 8.60 8.27
N ILE A 443 25.25 7.84 8.44
CA ILE A 443 26.43 8.28 9.21
C ILE A 443 27.41 9.14 8.36
N PRO A 444 28.03 10.21 8.92
CA PRO A 444 28.93 11.09 8.18
C PRO A 444 30.12 10.38 7.53
N GLU A 445 30.70 9.41 8.24
CA GLU A 445 31.86 8.63 7.80
C GLU A 445 31.56 7.76 6.58
N GLY A 446 30.38 7.13 6.54
CA GLY A 446 29.94 6.31 5.41
C GLY A 446 29.45 7.14 4.23
N MET A 447 28.76 8.26 4.47
CA MET A 447 28.48 9.27 3.42
C MET A 447 29.76 9.83 2.80
N LYS A 448 30.81 10.06 3.61
CA LYS A 448 32.15 10.46 3.14
C LYS A 448 32.84 9.34 2.34
N ALA A 449 32.78 8.09 2.81
CA ALA A 449 33.33 6.95 2.08
C ALA A 449 32.63 6.74 0.72
N PHE A 450 31.30 6.87 0.68
CA PHE A 450 30.52 6.86 -0.56
C PHE A 450 30.95 7.95 -1.54
N LYS A 451 31.03 9.20 -1.08
CA LYS A 451 31.45 10.35 -1.91
C LYS A 451 32.92 10.27 -2.39
N ALA A 452 33.75 9.41 -1.78
CA ALA A 452 35.10 9.11 -2.24
C ALA A 452 35.15 8.01 -3.33
N GLN A 453 34.11 7.17 -3.42
CA GLN A 453 34.00 6.08 -4.41
C GLN A 453 33.17 6.49 -5.63
N VAL A 454 32.11 7.29 -5.42
CA VAL A 454 31.18 7.74 -6.47
C VAL A 454 31.32 9.25 -6.67
N VAL A 455 32.20 9.63 -7.60
CA VAL A 455 32.44 11.04 -7.96
C VAL A 455 31.18 11.65 -8.60
N PRO A 456 30.73 12.85 -8.19
CA PRO A 456 29.61 13.55 -8.83
C PRO A 456 29.88 13.86 -10.32
N SER A 457 29.12 13.23 -11.21
CA SER A 457 29.17 13.46 -12.67
C SER A 457 27.82 13.09 -13.30
N LYS A 458 27.61 13.39 -14.59
CA LYS A 458 26.33 13.07 -15.26
C LYS A 458 26.04 11.56 -15.29
N GLU A 459 27.10 10.77 -15.37
CA GLU A 459 27.10 9.32 -15.42
C GLU A 459 26.68 8.73 -14.05
N THR A 460 27.01 9.40 -12.94
CA THR A 460 26.66 8.97 -11.57
C THR A 460 25.35 9.58 -11.04
N LEU A 461 24.72 10.52 -11.77
CA LEU A 461 23.43 11.14 -11.39
C LEU A 461 22.37 10.10 -11.00
N SER A 462 22.26 9.02 -11.78
CA SER A 462 21.30 7.93 -11.55
C SER A 462 21.57 7.16 -10.25
N VAL A 463 22.84 7.07 -9.83
CA VAL A 463 23.27 6.43 -8.58
C VAL A 463 22.91 7.32 -7.39
N TYR A 464 23.16 8.63 -7.47
CA TYR A 464 22.76 9.59 -6.44
C TYR A 464 21.23 9.59 -6.24
N SER A 465 20.45 9.65 -7.32
CA SER A 465 18.98 9.64 -7.22
C SER A 465 18.41 8.29 -6.76
N PHE A 466 19.00 7.16 -7.15
CA PHE A 466 18.60 5.84 -6.64
C PHE A 466 18.88 5.71 -5.14
N LEU A 467 20.08 6.07 -4.69
CA LEU A 467 20.44 5.98 -3.27
C LEU A 467 19.70 7.01 -2.40
N ALA A 468 19.29 8.15 -2.97
CA ALA A 468 18.38 9.07 -2.31
C ALA A 468 17.00 8.44 -2.02
N THR A 469 16.46 7.66 -2.97
CA THR A 469 15.22 6.90 -2.75
C THR A 469 15.44 5.82 -1.70
N VAL A 470 16.52 5.03 -1.79
CA VAL A 470 16.84 3.97 -0.82
C VAL A 470 17.03 4.51 0.61
N THR A 471 17.75 5.63 0.78
CA THR A 471 17.91 6.28 2.10
C THR A 471 16.59 6.85 2.62
N LYS A 472 15.77 7.48 1.77
CA LYS A 472 14.42 7.94 2.13
C LYS A 472 13.55 6.77 2.60
N ASP A 473 13.51 5.67 1.86
CA ASP A 473 12.66 4.51 2.16
C ASP A 473 13.08 3.77 3.45
N HIS A 474 14.31 3.97 3.93
CA HIS A 474 14.78 3.51 5.25
C HIS A 474 14.93 4.66 6.28
N GLY A 475 14.28 5.80 6.05
CA GLY A 475 14.15 6.87 7.04
C GLY A 475 15.40 7.71 7.30
N GLU A 476 16.45 7.55 6.51
CA GLU A 476 17.70 8.32 6.55
C GLU A 476 17.52 9.62 5.75
N ILE A 477 16.57 10.45 6.20
CA ILE A 477 16.06 11.60 5.43
C ILE A 477 17.14 12.67 5.22
N ASP A 478 18.03 12.88 6.20
CA ASP A 478 19.18 13.79 6.06
C ASP A 478 20.23 13.28 5.05
N ALA A 479 20.39 11.97 4.90
CA ALA A 479 21.23 11.38 3.85
C ALA A 479 20.56 11.50 2.47
N SER A 480 19.25 11.26 2.40
CA SER A 480 18.46 11.41 1.18
C SER A 480 18.52 12.83 0.63
N VAL A 481 18.30 13.84 1.49
CA VAL A 481 18.42 15.26 1.11
C VAL A 481 19.84 15.58 0.63
N GLN A 482 20.90 15.14 1.32
CA GLN A 482 22.28 15.36 0.87
C GLN A 482 22.60 14.70 -0.48
N LEU A 483 22.01 13.55 -0.79
CA LEU A 483 22.20 12.87 -2.08
C LEU A 483 21.46 13.61 -3.20
N LEU A 484 20.25 14.12 -2.92
CA LEU A 484 19.46 14.94 -3.83
C LEU A 484 20.06 16.33 -4.07
N GLU A 485 20.69 16.94 -3.06
CA GLU A 485 21.44 18.20 -3.21
C GLU A 485 22.61 18.04 -4.19
N VAL A 486 23.31 16.90 -4.12
CA VAL A 486 24.36 16.56 -5.10
C VAL A 486 23.75 16.27 -6.48
N ALA A 487 22.68 15.48 -6.57
CA ALA A 487 22.00 15.20 -7.84
C ALA A 487 21.52 16.48 -8.56
N ALA A 488 20.87 17.40 -7.83
CA ALA A 488 20.43 18.70 -8.35
C ALA A 488 21.59 19.70 -8.59
N SER A 489 22.81 19.39 -8.16
CA SER A 489 24.03 20.13 -8.54
C SER A 489 24.67 19.59 -9.82
N ILE A 490 24.54 18.29 -10.09
CA ILE A 490 24.98 17.63 -11.34
C ILE A 490 24.08 18.03 -12.50
N ASP A 491 22.75 18.00 -12.30
CA ASP A 491 21.75 18.45 -13.27
C ASP A 491 20.73 19.40 -12.61
N PRO A 492 20.98 20.72 -12.65
CA PRO A 492 20.05 21.72 -12.14
C PRO A 492 18.72 21.82 -12.92
N THR A 493 18.58 21.14 -14.07
CA THR A 493 17.35 21.13 -14.90
C THR A 493 16.42 19.96 -14.56
N ASN A 494 16.89 19.04 -13.70
CA ASN A 494 16.20 17.81 -13.34
C ASN A 494 15.03 18.05 -12.38
N ALA A 495 13.81 18.03 -12.92
CA ALA A 495 12.59 18.23 -12.14
C ALA A 495 12.36 17.14 -11.07
N SER A 496 12.73 15.88 -11.36
CA SER A 496 12.62 14.75 -10.43
C SER A 496 13.47 14.95 -9.18
N CYS A 497 14.71 15.45 -9.34
CA CYS A 497 15.60 15.77 -8.22
C CYS A 497 15.09 16.97 -7.40
N ALA A 498 14.55 18.00 -8.06
CA ALA A 498 13.94 19.15 -7.38
C ALA A 498 12.69 18.76 -6.58
N LEU A 499 11.81 17.94 -7.15
CA LEU A 499 10.65 17.36 -6.47
C LEU A 499 11.08 16.49 -5.28
N GLY A 500 12.13 15.68 -5.45
CA GLY A 500 12.75 14.91 -4.38
C GLY A 500 13.23 15.78 -3.21
N LEU A 501 13.91 16.90 -3.47
CA LEU A 501 14.33 17.86 -2.44
C LEU A 501 13.14 18.46 -1.69
N VAL A 502 12.09 18.85 -2.42
CA VAL A 502 10.84 19.37 -1.83
C VAL A 502 10.23 18.32 -0.89
N HIS A 503 10.04 17.08 -1.35
CA HIS A 503 9.50 15.99 -0.55
C HIS A 503 10.40 15.63 0.65
N GLY A 504 11.73 15.66 0.49
CA GLY A 504 12.68 15.46 1.59
C GLY A 504 12.59 16.53 2.68
N HIS A 505 12.34 17.79 2.31
CA HIS A 505 12.05 18.86 3.27
C HIS A 505 10.65 18.77 3.87
N GLU A 506 9.63 18.33 3.11
CA GLU A 506 8.28 18.08 3.65
C GLU A 506 8.25 16.95 4.69
N ILE A 507 9.03 15.88 4.50
CA ILE A 507 9.17 14.81 5.50
C ILE A 507 9.80 15.34 6.81
N ARG A 508 10.59 16.41 6.73
CA ARG A 508 11.14 17.13 7.91
C ARG A 508 10.18 18.21 8.43
N ALA A 509 8.97 18.29 7.88
CA ALA A 509 8.02 19.39 8.01
C ALA A 509 8.61 20.79 7.71
N ASP A 510 9.76 20.88 7.03
CA ASP A 510 10.50 22.12 6.78
C ASP A 510 10.02 22.80 5.50
N TYR A 511 8.75 23.23 5.54
CA TYR A 511 8.04 23.91 4.45
C TYR A 511 8.77 25.16 3.93
N ALA A 512 9.56 25.83 4.78
CA ALA A 512 10.39 26.96 4.38
C ALA A 512 11.53 26.53 3.45
N LYS A 513 12.28 25.47 3.79
CA LYS A 513 13.30 24.91 2.88
C LYS A 513 12.66 24.26 1.65
N ALA A 514 11.51 23.60 1.78
CA ALA A 514 10.79 23.03 0.65
C ALA A 514 10.42 24.10 -0.40
N LEU A 515 9.83 25.22 0.02
CA LEU A 515 9.53 26.34 -0.87
C LEU A 515 10.80 27.03 -1.41
N ALA A 516 11.89 27.08 -0.64
CA ALA A 516 13.16 27.63 -1.12
C ALA A 516 13.82 26.75 -2.21
N ALA A 517 13.80 25.43 -2.05
CA ALA A 517 14.27 24.47 -3.06
C ALA A 517 13.43 24.58 -4.34
N ALA A 518 12.11 24.64 -4.21
CA ALA A 518 11.19 24.86 -5.33
C ALA A 518 11.50 26.19 -6.06
N LYS A 519 11.55 27.33 -5.35
CA LYS A 519 11.91 28.63 -5.94
C LYS A 519 13.26 28.61 -6.64
N SER A 520 14.28 27.97 -6.05
CA SER A 520 15.61 27.82 -6.67
C SER A 520 15.56 27.03 -7.98
N PHE A 521 14.75 25.99 -8.08
CA PHE A 521 14.55 25.26 -9.35
C PHE A 521 13.84 26.11 -10.40
N LEU A 522 12.75 26.79 -10.02
CA LEU A 522 11.98 27.64 -10.95
C LEU A 522 12.84 28.79 -11.51
N ALA A 523 13.63 29.44 -10.65
CA ALA A 523 14.49 30.57 -11.02
C ALA A 523 15.67 30.18 -11.91
N ARG A 524 16.21 28.95 -11.77
CA ARG A 524 17.26 28.43 -12.65
C ARG A 524 16.72 28.00 -14.01
N ASN A 525 15.46 27.57 -14.08
CA ASN A 525 14.85 26.99 -15.27
C ASN A 525 13.61 27.76 -15.76
N PRO A 526 13.65 29.10 -15.93
CA PRO A 526 12.46 29.92 -16.12
C PRO A 526 11.64 29.57 -17.37
N ASN A 527 12.30 29.05 -18.41
CA ASN A 527 11.70 28.67 -19.69
C ASN A 527 11.13 27.24 -19.71
N GLN A 528 11.47 26.40 -18.73
CA GLN A 528 10.88 25.06 -18.56
C GLN A 528 9.44 25.20 -18.03
N GLY A 529 8.62 24.16 -18.20
CA GLY A 529 7.20 24.20 -17.85
C GLY A 529 6.46 22.93 -18.25
N VAL A 530 5.13 22.97 -18.15
CA VAL A 530 4.27 21.81 -18.40
C VAL A 530 3.56 21.95 -19.75
N GLY A 531 4.16 21.38 -20.79
CA GLY A 531 3.58 21.34 -22.14
C GLY A 531 3.88 22.58 -22.99
N ALA A 532 3.76 22.42 -24.31
CA ALA A 532 4.17 23.41 -25.31
C ALA A 532 3.44 24.75 -25.15
N ARG A 533 2.14 24.71 -24.84
CA ARG A 533 1.26 25.88 -24.61
C ARG A 533 0.89 26.09 -23.13
N GLY A 534 1.64 25.49 -22.20
CA GLY A 534 1.32 25.52 -20.78
C GLY A 534 2.18 26.43 -19.92
N VAL A 535 1.90 26.35 -18.62
CA VAL A 535 2.52 27.16 -17.56
C VAL A 535 4.04 26.95 -17.52
N ARG A 536 4.75 28.08 -17.45
CA ARG A 536 6.22 28.16 -17.36
C ARG A 536 6.64 28.45 -15.92
N ASN A 537 7.83 27.97 -15.57
CA ASN A 537 8.41 28.15 -14.24
C ASN A 537 8.51 29.62 -13.83
N SER A 538 8.78 30.53 -14.77
CA SER A 538 8.81 31.98 -14.53
C SER A 538 7.48 32.56 -14.02
N ALA A 539 6.34 32.12 -14.60
CA ALA A 539 5.02 32.59 -14.19
C ALA A 539 4.65 32.10 -12.78
N VAL A 540 4.97 30.84 -12.46
CA VAL A 540 4.80 30.29 -11.11
C VAL A 540 5.71 31.02 -10.11
N LEU A 541 6.97 31.27 -10.47
CA LEU A 541 7.90 32.01 -9.62
C LEU A 541 7.40 33.43 -9.31
N GLN A 542 6.90 34.15 -10.31
CA GLN A 542 6.36 35.51 -10.14
C GLN A 542 5.21 35.55 -9.10
N VAL A 543 4.28 34.59 -9.15
CA VAL A 543 3.20 34.46 -8.14
C VAL A 543 3.79 34.17 -6.75
N LEU A 544 4.83 33.34 -6.66
CA LEU A 544 5.50 33.03 -5.39
C LEU A 544 6.40 34.16 -4.87
N GLU A 545 6.83 35.09 -5.72
CA GLU A 545 7.59 36.30 -5.34
C GLU A 545 6.66 37.43 -4.88
N GLY A 546 5.43 37.50 -5.42
CA GLY A 546 4.35 38.32 -4.88
C GLY A 546 3.93 37.95 -3.45
N VAL A 547 4.26 36.72 -3.00
CA VAL A 547 4.19 36.34 -1.58
C VAL A 547 5.27 37.08 -0.81
N SER A 548 4.92 38.24 -0.29
CA SER A 548 5.68 38.95 0.75
C SER A 548 6.06 38.00 1.88
N ALA A 549 7.18 38.27 2.55
CA ALA A 549 7.62 37.52 3.72
C ALA A 549 6.75 37.82 4.96
N CYS A 550 5.48 37.41 4.90
CA CYS A 550 4.56 37.47 6.03
C CYS A 550 5.19 36.78 7.24
N SER A 551 5.04 37.42 8.40
CA SER A 551 5.69 37.02 9.65
C SER A 551 5.39 35.57 10.04
N SER A 552 6.31 34.96 10.81
CA SER A 552 6.21 33.58 11.33
C SER A 552 4.99 33.31 12.23
N SER A 553 4.20 34.34 12.53
CA SER A 553 2.84 34.25 13.04
C SER A 553 1.91 33.54 12.02
N SER A 554 1.67 32.24 12.22
CA SER A 554 0.66 31.51 11.43
C SER A 554 -0.73 32.13 11.64
N PRO A 555 -1.59 32.20 10.60
CA PRO A 555 -2.84 32.96 10.66
C PRO A 555 -3.75 32.52 11.82
N SER A 556 -4.35 33.52 12.47
CA SER A 556 -5.36 33.38 13.53
C SER A 556 -6.79 33.47 12.99
N SER A 557 -6.96 33.88 11.74
CA SER A 557 -8.24 34.05 11.04
C SER A 557 -8.51 32.91 10.05
N PRO A 558 -9.79 32.68 9.68
CA PRO A 558 -10.13 31.81 8.55
C PRO A 558 -9.57 32.34 7.22
N PRO A 559 -9.55 31.50 6.16
CA PRO A 559 -9.23 31.92 4.79
C PRO A 559 -10.25 32.97 4.28
N PRO A 560 -9.84 33.89 3.38
CA PRO A 560 -10.76 34.82 2.74
C PRO A 560 -11.70 34.10 1.76
N VAL A 561 -12.89 34.67 1.55
CA VAL A 561 -13.79 34.26 0.46
C VAL A 561 -13.22 34.78 -0.86
N PHE A 562 -13.07 33.92 -1.86
CA PHE A 562 -12.58 34.29 -3.19
C PHE A 562 -13.77 34.37 -4.16
N GLU A 563 -14.16 35.55 -4.62
CA GLU A 563 -15.42 35.70 -5.39
C GLU A 563 -15.40 35.03 -6.77
N ASP A 564 -14.23 34.84 -7.39
CA ASP A 564 -14.09 34.37 -8.78
C ASP A 564 -13.58 32.92 -8.96
N LEU A 565 -13.11 32.24 -7.91
CA LEU A 565 -12.41 30.94 -8.08
C LEU A 565 -13.27 29.86 -8.76
N GLY A 566 -14.58 29.89 -8.54
CA GLY A 566 -15.54 28.97 -9.18
C GLY A 566 -15.72 29.14 -10.69
N LYS A 567 -15.13 30.19 -11.29
CA LYS A 567 -15.02 30.38 -12.75
C LYS A 567 -13.73 29.78 -13.32
N VAL A 568 -12.67 29.72 -12.50
CA VAL A 568 -11.34 29.18 -12.84
C VAL A 568 -11.34 27.65 -12.71
N VAL A 569 -11.87 27.14 -11.60
CA VAL A 569 -11.98 25.71 -11.32
C VAL A 569 -13.13 25.13 -12.12
N HIS A 570 -12.86 24.75 -13.38
CA HIS A 570 -13.79 23.96 -14.16
C HIS A 570 -14.06 22.63 -13.46
N TRP A 571 -15.32 22.45 -13.02
CA TRP A 571 -15.82 21.24 -12.36
C TRP A 571 -15.68 19.99 -13.24
N THR A 572 -14.49 19.41 -13.20
CA THR A 572 -14.32 17.96 -13.37
C THR A 572 -14.49 17.35 -11.99
N THR A 573 -15.75 17.10 -11.62
CA THR A 573 -16.01 15.93 -10.77
C THR A 573 -15.32 14.73 -11.43
N LEU A 574 -14.79 13.81 -10.62
CA LEU A 574 -14.62 12.44 -11.12
C LEU A 574 -16.02 12.02 -11.56
N PRO A 575 -16.22 11.70 -12.86
CA PRO A 575 -17.50 11.89 -13.51
C PRO A 575 -18.59 11.17 -12.74
N ASP A 576 -19.58 11.93 -12.29
CA ASP A 576 -20.69 11.42 -11.52
C ASP A 576 -21.30 10.20 -12.22
N GLY A 577 -21.71 9.20 -11.43
CA GLY A 577 -22.55 8.10 -11.90
C GLY A 577 -23.96 8.60 -12.23
N GLY A 578 -24.06 9.55 -13.16
CA GLY A 578 -25.23 10.37 -13.45
C GLY A 578 -25.19 10.81 -14.91
N LEU A 579 -26.19 10.37 -15.67
CA LEU A 579 -26.24 10.52 -17.12
C LEU A 579 -26.41 11.99 -17.55
N SER A 580 -25.41 12.54 -18.24
CA SER A 580 -25.56 13.74 -19.07
C SER A 580 -24.79 13.56 -20.38
N SER A 581 -25.34 14.06 -21.49
CA SER A 581 -24.99 13.58 -22.83
C SER A 581 -24.22 14.57 -23.70
N SER A 582 -23.07 14.15 -24.25
CA SER A 582 -22.63 14.53 -25.61
C SER A 582 -21.57 13.52 -26.13
N ARG A 583 -21.33 13.50 -27.45
CA ARG A 583 -20.61 12.42 -28.15
C ARG A 583 -19.22 12.84 -28.65
N ALA A 584 -18.23 11.97 -28.45
CA ALA A 584 -17.15 11.69 -29.41
C ALA A 584 -16.65 10.25 -29.19
N ALA A 585 -16.43 9.45 -30.24
CA ALA A 585 -15.98 8.06 -30.10
C ALA A 585 -15.44 7.43 -31.40
N SER A 586 -14.29 6.77 -31.30
CA SER A 586 -13.67 5.82 -32.28
C SER A 586 -12.67 4.92 -31.53
N PRO A 587 -12.21 3.80 -32.10
CA PRO A 587 -12.99 2.64 -32.52
C PRO A 587 -12.62 1.38 -31.67
N ALA A 588 -13.36 0.28 -31.80
CA ALA A 588 -13.06 -1.00 -31.12
C ALA A 588 -12.67 -2.08 -32.14
N GLY A 589 -11.74 -2.99 -31.83
CA GLY A 589 -11.30 -3.98 -32.83
C GLY A 589 -10.14 -4.93 -32.51
N SER A 590 -9.99 -5.44 -31.28
CA SER A 590 -9.30 -6.71 -30.98
C SER A 590 -9.56 -7.10 -29.52
N GLY A 591 -9.56 -8.40 -29.23
CA GLY A 591 -9.81 -8.92 -27.87
C GLY A 591 -8.55 -9.52 -27.26
N ASP A 592 -8.23 -9.09 -26.04
CA ASP A 592 -7.30 -9.73 -25.12
C ASP A 592 -7.92 -9.69 -23.72
N GLU A 593 -7.75 -10.75 -22.93
CA GLU A 593 -8.27 -10.81 -21.55
C GLU A 593 -7.32 -10.08 -20.59
N ASP A 594 -7.54 -8.78 -20.44
CA ASP A 594 -6.73 -7.86 -19.62
C ASP A 594 -6.90 -8.14 -18.10
N ASN A 595 -6.33 -9.26 -17.65
CA ASN A 595 -6.38 -9.78 -16.29
C ASN A 595 -5.38 -9.04 -15.38
N ILE A 596 -5.63 -7.74 -15.18
CA ILE A 596 -4.72 -6.82 -14.48
C ILE A 596 -4.64 -7.17 -12.98
N SER A 597 -3.56 -7.86 -12.61
CA SER A 597 -3.22 -8.15 -11.22
C SER A 597 -2.86 -6.87 -10.45
N PHE A 598 -3.69 -6.49 -9.47
CA PHE A 598 -3.33 -5.44 -8.50
C PHE A 598 -2.20 -5.96 -7.59
N ALA A 599 -0.99 -5.43 -7.76
CA ALA A 599 0.21 -5.88 -7.05
C ALA A 599 0.79 -4.79 -6.13
N TRP A 600 0.20 -4.64 -4.93
CA TRP A 600 0.65 -3.71 -3.88
C TRP A 600 0.57 -4.43 -2.51
N CYS A 601 1.68 -4.94 -1.97
CA CYS A 601 2.77 -4.24 -1.26
C CYS A 601 2.52 -4.16 0.27
N ASP A 602 3.00 -5.18 1.00
CA ASP A 602 3.21 -5.11 2.46
C ASP A 602 4.44 -4.23 2.79
N ASP A 603 4.68 -3.97 4.08
CA ASP A 603 5.96 -3.42 4.57
C ASP A 603 7.18 -4.30 4.25
N ASP A 604 6.99 -5.56 3.83
CA ASP A 604 8.06 -6.37 3.23
C ASP A 604 8.48 -5.83 1.85
N ASP A 605 7.56 -5.29 1.04
CA ASP A 605 7.71 -5.00 -0.40
C ASP A 605 7.60 -3.48 -0.71
N ALA A 606 8.20 -2.62 0.10
CA ALA A 606 8.08 -1.16 0.00
C ALA A 606 8.69 -0.49 -1.26
N THR A 607 9.25 -1.25 -2.21
CA THR A 607 10.14 -0.74 -3.27
C THR A 607 9.45 -0.20 -4.52
N ALA A 608 8.13 -0.33 -4.64
CA ALA A 608 7.36 0.00 -5.85
C ALA A 608 7.02 1.50 -6.04
N SER A 609 7.83 2.42 -5.50
CA SER A 609 7.70 3.86 -5.73
C SER A 609 8.87 4.41 -6.55
N ALA A 610 8.56 4.99 -7.72
CA ALA A 610 9.47 5.69 -8.62
C ALA A 610 10.70 4.90 -9.14
N ARG A 611 10.47 3.99 -10.09
CA ARG A 611 11.47 3.75 -11.15
C ARG A 611 10.86 3.30 -12.49
N ALA A 612 11.08 4.11 -13.52
CA ALA A 612 11.00 3.68 -14.91
C ALA A 612 12.45 3.62 -15.44
N THR A 613 13.08 2.44 -15.33
CA THR A 613 14.49 2.28 -15.74
C THR A 613 14.54 2.07 -17.25
N VAL A 614 15.02 3.07 -17.99
CA VAL A 614 15.35 2.90 -19.42
C VAL A 614 16.65 2.11 -19.52
N THR A 615 16.55 0.80 -19.78
CA THR A 615 17.69 0.03 -20.29
C THR A 615 17.88 0.40 -21.77
N ALA A 616 18.92 1.19 -22.05
CA ALA A 616 19.47 1.23 -23.40
C ALA A 616 19.97 -0.18 -23.74
N VAL A 617 19.57 -0.70 -24.89
CA VAL A 617 20.13 -1.93 -25.45
C VAL A 617 21.23 -1.49 -26.40
N GLU A 618 22.47 -1.86 -26.07
CA GLU A 618 23.61 -1.74 -26.98
C GLU A 618 23.52 -2.86 -28.02
N ASP A 619 23.99 -2.58 -29.23
CA ASP A 619 23.73 -3.36 -30.43
C ASP A 619 24.90 -4.31 -30.73
N ASP A 620 24.70 -5.61 -30.53
CA ASP A 620 25.63 -6.68 -30.91
C ASP A 620 24.83 -7.85 -31.49
N GLY A 621 25.14 -8.22 -32.73
CA GLY A 621 24.24 -9.02 -33.57
C GLY A 621 24.46 -10.54 -33.48
N MET A 622 23.36 -11.30 -33.40
CA MET A 622 23.32 -12.68 -33.85
C MET A 622 21.93 -13.03 -34.42
N GLU A 623 21.90 -13.69 -35.58
CA GLU A 623 20.66 -13.96 -36.31
C GLU A 623 19.85 -15.11 -35.70
N VAL A 624 18.54 -14.91 -35.56
CA VAL A 624 17.54 -15.98 -35.35
C VAL A 624 16.34 -15.67 -36.24
N GLU A 625 15.88 -16.69 -36.98
CA GLU A 625 14.86 -16.52 -38.03
C GLU A 625 13.46 -16.21 -37.47
N ARG A 626 12.60 -15.66 -38.35
CA ARG A 626 11.25 -15.23 -38.00
C ARG A 626 10.20 -16.26 -38.39
N GLU A 627 9.34 -16.61 -37.45
CA GLU A 627 7.91 -16.81 -37.73
C GLU A 627 7.11 -15.71 -37.03
N GLY A 628 6.05 -15.21 -37.68
CA GLY A 628 5.60 -13.83 -37.49
C GLY A 628 4.18 -13.66 -36.98
N GLU A 629 4.04 -13.14 -35.75
CA GLU A 629 2.87 -12.36 -35.34
C GLU A 629 3.30 -10.96 -34.86
N GLY A 630 2.52 -9.95 -35.26
CA GLY A 630 2.96 -8.55 -35.29
C GLY A 630 2.96 -7.83 -33.93
N LYS A 631 3.97 -8.07 -33.09
CA LYS A 631 4.26 -7.22 -31.92
C LYS A 631 4.64 -5.80 -32.36
N ARG A 632 3.65 -4.92 -32.51
CA ARG A 632 3.87 -3.46 -32.58
C ARG A 632 4.64 -3.02 -31.33
N SER A 633 5.79 -2.39 -31.53
CA SER A 633 6.54 -1.85 -30.39
C SER A 633 5.74 -0.73 -29.71
N GLY A 634 5.97 -0.48 -28.42
CA GLY A 634 5.34 0.65 -27.73
C GLY A 634 5.56 2.00 -28.46
N ARG A 635 6.70 2.14 -29.15
CA ARG A 635 7.06 3.30 -29.98
C ARG A 635 6.08 3.56 -31.14
N GLU A 636 5.39 2.53 -31.63
CA GLU A 636 4.39 2.64 -32.69
C GLU A 636 2.99 2.96 -32.13
N VAL A 637 2.62 2.37 -30.99
CA VAL A 637 1.38 2.74 -30.26
C VAL A 637 1.41 4.21 -29.85
N TYR A 638 2.57 4.70 -29.40
CA TYR A 638 2.81 6.12 -29.10
C TYR A 638 2.70 7.01 -30.36
N LYS A 639 3.20 6.56 -31.52
CA LYS A 639 3.00 7.28 -32.80
C LYS A 639 1.53 7.39 -33.20
N GLY A 640 0.73 6.33 -32.99
CA GLY A 640 -0.71 6.35 -33.26
C GLY A 640 -1.47 7.36 -32.38
N LEU A 641 -1.15 7.42 -31.09
CA LEU A 641 -1.77 8.37 -30.15
C LEU A 641 -1.41 9.82 -30.44
N LEU A 642 -0.18 10.11 -30.92
CA LEU A 642 0.23 11.45 -31.35
C LEU A 642 -0.62 12.00 -32.51
N GLN A 643 -1.15 11.13 -33.37
CA GLN A 643 -2.02 11.53 -34.50
C GLN A 643 -3.48 11.78 -34.08
N ALA A 644 -3.88 11.40 -32.87
CA ALA A 644 -5.26 11.52 -32.36
C ALA A 644 -5.55 12.83 -31.59
N GLY A 645 -4.60 13.78 -31.54
CA GLY A 645 -4.64 15.00 -30.72
C GLY A 645 -5.64 16.10 -31.12
N GLY A 646 -6.85 15.75 -31.58
CA GLY A 646 -7.83 16.67 -32.18
C GLY A 646 -8.61 17.58 -31.20
N GLY A 647 -8.23 17.69 -29.93
CA GLY A 647 -9.06 18.28 -28.87
C GLY A 647 -8.34 19.13 -27.84
N GLY A 648 -7.17 19.72 -28.18
CA GLY A 648 -6.41 20.60 -27.27
C GLY A 648 -5.73 19.91 -26.08
N LYS A 649 -5.92 18.60 -25.92
CA LYS A 649 -5.20 17.75 -24.96
C LYS A 649 -3.79 17.41 -25.46
N GLU A 650 -2.91 17.16 -24.50
CA GLU A 650 -1.46 17.01 -24.69
C GLU A 650 -0.94 15.78 -23.94
N MET A 651 -0.06 15.00 -24.59
CA MET A 651 0.66 13.90 -23.94
C MET A 651 1.88 14.47 -23.22
N TYR A 652 1.99 14.26 -21.91
CA TYR A 652 3.12 14.74 -21.12
C TYR A 652 4.23 13.70 -21.00
N ALA A 653 5.45 14.12 -21.33
CA ALA A 653 6.67 13.39 -21.05
C ALA A 653 6.94 13.36 -19.52
N PRO A 654 7.74 12.42 -19.01
CA PRO A 654 8.02 12.30 -17.56
C PRO A 654 8.50 13.61 -16.93
N GLU A 655 9.32 14.37 -17.63
CA GLU A 655 9.89 15.63 -17.17
C GLU A 655 8.82 16.73 -17.03
N HIS A 656 7.81 16.74 -17.91
CA HIS A 656 6.65 17.62 -17.78
C HIS A 656 5.73 17.19 -16.63
N LEU A 657 5.62 15.88 -16.36
CA LEU A 657 4.86 15.38 -15.21
C LEU A 657 5.55 15.78 -13.90
N ASP A 658 6.86 15.62 -13.77
CA ASP A 658 7.60 15.97 -12.55
C ASP A 658 7.55 17.49 -12.26
N VAL A 659 7.57 18.35 -13.28
CA VAL A 659 7.32 19.80 -13.11
C VAL A 659 5.88 20.07 -12.66
N LEU A 660 4.89 19.33 -13.17
CA LEU A 660 3.50 19.47 -12.74
C LEU A 660 3.29 19.00 -11.29
N ALA A 661 3.95 17.91 -10.88
CA ALA A 661 4.01 17.48 -9.48
C ALA A 661 4.68 18.50 -8.57
N LEU A 662 5.75 19.17 -9.04
CA LEU A 662 6.38 20.25 -8.29
C LEU A 662 5.40 21.41 -8.06
N TYR A 663 4.60 21.79 -9.07
CA TYR A 663 3.54 22.79 -8.90
C TYR A 663 2.46 22.34 -7.92
N PHE A 664 2.04 21.06 -7.98
CA PHE A 664 1.09 20.48 -7.03
C PHE A 664 1.64 20.45 -5.59
N ALA A 665 2.92 20.14 -5.40
CA ALA A 665 3.59 20.18 -4.10
C ALA A 665 3.69 21.61 -3.55
N ILE A 666 3.97 22.61 -4.40
CA ILE A 666 3.96 24.03 -4.01
C ILE A 666 2.56 24.44 -3.50
N VAL A 667 1.48 24.12 -4.23
CA VAL A 667 0.08 24.37 -3.79
C VAL A 667 -0.20 23.70 -2.44
N LYS A 668 0.20 22.43 -2.29
CA LYS A 668 0.05 21.66 -1.04
C LYS A 668 0.76 22.33 0.15
N ILE A 669 2.01 22.75 -0.02
CA ILE A 669 2.77 23.42 1.05
C ILE A 669 2.17 24.77 1.42
N LEU A 670 1.75 25.57 0.44
CA LEU A 670 1.12 26.87 0.68
C LEU A 670 -0.21 26.73 1.44
N TYR A 671 -1.00 25.69 1.14
CA TYR A 671 -2.23 25.35 1.87
C TYR A 671 -1.94 24.93 3.33
N LEU A 672 -0.90 24.13 3.55
CA LEU A 672 -0.49 23.66 4.89
C LEU A 672 0.13 24.78 5.75
N GLU A 673 0.72 25.80 5.12
CA GLU A 673 1.30 26.98 5.79
C GLU A 673 0.29 28.14 5.95
N GLY A 674 -0.92 28.02 5.41
CA GLY A 674 -1.96 29.06 5.48
C GLY A 674 -1.71 30.28 4.58
N LYS A 675 -0.97 30.11 3.48
CA LYS A 675 -0.48 31.19 2.60
C LYS A 675 -1.45 31.47 1.44
N TRP A 676 -2.69 31.78 1.81
CA TRP A 676 -3.87 31.84 0.93
C TRP A 676 -3.77 32.75 -0.29
N SER A 677 -3.17 33.93 -0.14
CA SER A 677 -3.27 35.05 -1.09
C SER A 677 -2.77 34.73 -2.51
N CYS A 678 -1.83 33.79 -2.64
CA CYS A 678 -1.26 33.39 -3.93
C CYS A 678 -1.91 32.15 -4.55
N LEU A 679 -2.74 31.40 -3.81
CA LEU A 679 -3.35 30.18 -4.32
C LEU A 679 -4.28 30.40 -5.52
N PRO A 680 -5.14 31.45 -5.58
CA PRO A 680 -5.99 31.69 -6.77
C PRO A 680 -5.18 31.82 -8.07
N GLN A 681 -4.19 32.71 -8.08
CA GLN A 681 -3.32 32.94 -9.24
C GLN A 681 -2.50 31.69 -9.61
N LEU A 682 -2.09 30.89 -8.62
CA LEU A 682 -1.38 29.65 -8.87
C LEU A 682 -2.29 28.56 -9.47
N LEU A 683 -3.56 28.49 -9.04
CA LEU A 683 -4.57 27.61 -9.64
C LEU A 683 -4.90 28.04 -11.08
N GLU A 684 -5.06 29.34 -11.35
CA GLU A 684 -5.28 29.88 -12.71
C GLU A 684 -4.18 29.46 -13.70
N LEU A 685 -2.92 29.42 -13.26
CA LEU A 685 -1.79 28.97 -14.07
C LEU A 685 -1.72 27.45 -14.24
N VAL A 686 -1.95 26.69 -13.16
CA VAL A 686 -1.68 25.24 -13.10
C VAL A 686 -2.86 24.39 -13.59
N GLU A 687 -4.10 24.79 -13.29
CA GLU A 687 -5.30 24.01 -13.61
C GLU A 687 -5.49 23.76 -15.12
N PRO A 688 -5.25 24.73 -16.03
CA PRO A 688 -5.28 24.47 -17.46
C PRO A 688 -4.27 23.41 -17.93
N ALA A 689 -3.13 23.25 -17.25
CA ALA A 689 -2.17 22.18 -17.55
C ALA A 689 -2.65 20.82 -17.02
N ARG A 690 -3.23 20.76 -15.81
CA ARG A 690 -3.87 19.54 -15.30
C ARG A 690 -4.94 19.03 -16.26
N LEU A 691 -5.85 19.90 -16.70
CA LEU A 691 -6.98 19.56 -17.55
C LEU A 691 -6.58 19.14 -18.98
N ARG A 692 -5.49 19.72 -19.52
CA ARG A 692 -4.96 19.36 -20.84
C ARG A 692 -4.32 17.97 -20.90
N SER A 693 -4.01 17.31 -19.79
CA SER A 693 -3.37 15.99 -19.87
C SER A 693 -4.24 14.98 -20.64
N LEU A 694 -3.64 14.31 -21.63
CA LEU A 694 -4.27 13.27 -22.43
C LEU A 694 -4.45 11.97 -21.64
N MET A 695 -3.47 11.63 -20.78
CA MET A 695 -3.60 10.51 -19.84
C MET A 695 -4.32 10.97 -18.56
N PRO A 696 -5.19 10.15 -17.96
CA PRO A 696 -5.71 10.42 -16.62
C PRO A 696 -4.56 10.42 -15.61
N LEU A 697 -4.31 11.56 -14.96
CA LEU A 697 -3.13 11.75 -14.11
C LEU A 697 -3.07 10.77 -12.91
N HIS A 698 -4.20 10.25 -12.44
CA HIS A 698 -4.25 9.18 -11.43
C HIS A 698 -3.62 7.85 -11.89
N LYS A 699 -3.35 7.69 -13.19
CA LYS A 699 -2.62 6.54 -13.78
C LYS A 699 -1.14 6.86 -14.11
N THR A 700 -0.64 8.03 -13.69
CA THR A 700 0.75 8.46 -13.91
C THR A 700 1.59 8.35 -12.64
N THR A 701 2.89 8.63 -12.75
CA THR A 701 3.80 8.75 -11.60
C THR A 701 3.32 9.76 -10.56
N ILE A 702 2.66 10.84 -11.00
CA ILE A 702 2.27 11.98 -10.15
C ILE A 702 0.87 11.86 -9.54
N ARG A 703 0.32 10.64 -9.50
CA ARG A 703 -1.04 10.35 -9.00
C ARG A 703 -1.28 10.85 -7.57
N ASN A 704 -0.25 10.83 -6.73
CA ASN A 704 -0.35 11.21 -5.32
C ASN A 704 -0.46 12.74 -5.19
N GLU A 705 0.46 13.46 -5.81
CA GLU A 705 0.55 14.92 -5.80
C GLU A 705 -0.70 15.53 -6.46
N GLN A 706 -1.19 14.89 -7.52
CA GLN A 706 -2.44 15.23 -8.19
C GLN A 706 -3.67 15.01 -7.28
N ALA A 707 -3.67 14.01 -6.39
CA ALA A 707 -4.76 13.81 -5.43
C ALA A 707 -4.77 14.93 -4.36
N TYR A 708 -3.60 15.26 -3.80
CA TYR A 708 -3.45 16.39 -2.85
C TYR A 708 -3.91 17.72 -3.48
N TYR A 709 -3.46 18.02 -4.70
CA TYR A 709 -3.86 19.21 -5.44
C TYR A 709 -5.37 19.25 -5.72
N CYS A 710 -5.95 18.15 -6.22
CA CYS A 710 -7.39 18.11 -6.53
C CYS A 710 -8.24 18.29 -5.26
N CYS A 711 -7.88 17.66 -4.14
CA CYS A 711 -8.57 17.85 -2.86
C CYS A 711 -8.53 19.33 -2.44
N ILE A 712 -7.34 19.95 -2.43
CA ILE A 712 -7.15 21.36 -2.07
C ILE A 712 -7.94 22.31 -2.99
N THR A 713 -7.90 22.08 -4.30
CA THR A 713 -8.61 22.90 -5.30
C THR A 713 -10.12 22.88 -5.09
N GLN A 714 -10.69 21.70 -4.80
CA GLN A 714 -12.11 21.55 -4.47
C GLN A 714 -12.47 22.19 -3.11
N LEU A 715 -11.61 22.07 -2.11
CA LEU A 715 -11.82 22.71 -0.80
C LEU A 715 -11.83 24.24 -0.91
N LEU A 716 -10.88 24.82 -1.65
CA LEU A 716 -10.82 26.26 -1.93
C LEU A 716 -12.06 26.73 -2.71
N ALA A 717 -12.52 25.97 -3.71
CA ALA A 717 -13.77 26.26 -4.42
C ALA A 717 -15.02 26.14 -3.50
N SER A 718 -15.00 25.24 -2.50
CA SER A 718 -16.09 25.13 -1.51
C SER A 718 -16.18 26.34 -0.56
N TRP A 719 -15.11 27.13 -0.44
CA TRP A 719 -15.08 28.35 0.38
C TRP A 719 -15.69 29.55 -0.36
N THR A 720 -15.68 29.56 -1.70
CA THR A 720 -16.24 30.68 -2.49
C THR A 720 -17.77 30.72 -2.50
N GLY A 721 -18.42 29.56 -2.34
CA GLY A 721 -19.88 29.47 -2.23
C GLY A 721 -20.44 30.02 -0.92
N ARG A 722 -19.59 30.33 0.08
CA ARG A 722 -20.03 30.84 1.39
C ARG A 722 -20.14 32.37 1.40
N SER A 723 -21.10 32.89 0.64
CA SER A 723 -21.71 34.18 1.02
C SER A 723 -22.29 34.06 2.43
N CYS A 724 -22.19 35.10 3.25
CA CYS A 724 -22.57 35.08 4.67
C CYS A 724 -24.10 35.14 4.87
N ALA A 725 -24.79 34.07 4.45
CA ALA A 725 -26.22 33.91 4.62
C ALA A 725 -26.60 33.60 6.08
N ALA A 726 -26.83 34.68 6.84
CA ALA A 726 -27.59 34.71 8.10
C ALA A 726 -27.13 33.74 9.22
N THR A 727 -26.10 34.16 9.98
CA THR A 727 -26.33 34.22 11.43
C THR A 727 -27.41 35.26 11.68
N GLY A 728 -28.54 34.87 12.29
CA GLY A 728 -29.61 35.81 12.65
C GLY A 728 -29.09 36.92 13.56
N GLY A 729 -29.67 38.12 13.43
CA GLY A 729 -29.14 39.33 14.07
C GLY A 729 -29.02 39.21 15.59
N VAL A 730 -27.78 39.29 16.08
CA VAL A 730 -27.42 39.70 17.43
C VAL A 730 -26.47 40.88 17.26
N GLU A 731 -26.69 41.95 18.02
CA GLU A 731 -25.99 43.22 17.83
C GLU A 731 -24.49 43.10 18.12
N GLU A 732 -23.65 43.78 17.33
CA GLU A 732 -22.19 43.82 17.54
C GLU A 732 -21.84 44.66 18.78
N GLU A 733 -21.96 44.07 19.98
CA GLU A 733 -21.44 44.68 21.20
C GLU A 733 -19.90 44.75 21.13
N LYS A 734 -19.39 45.97 20.89
CA LYS A 734 -17.95 46.26 20.76
C LYS A 734 -17.20 46.13 22.10
N GLN A 735 -16.97 44.90 22.57
CA GLN A 735 -16.00 44.64 23.62
C GLN A 735 -14.59 44.48 23.02
N SER A 736 -13.84 45.58 23.04
CA SER A 736 -12.42 45.66 22.70
C SER A 736 -11.57 44.94 23.76
N VAL A 737 -11.50 43.62 23.70
CA VAL A 737 -10.52 42.83 24.47
C VAL A 737 -9.15 43.00 23.83
N GLU A 738 -8.28 43.79 24.45
CA GLU A 738 -6.90 44.01 24.00
C GLU A 738 -6.13 42.68 23.93
N GLY A 739 -5.59 42.38 22.75
CA GLY A 739 -5.04 41.06 22.43
C GLY A 739 -3.70 40.77 23.10
N SER A 740 -3.73 40.21 24.32
CA SER A 740 -2.55 39.51 24.86
C SER A 740 -2.25 38.28 23.97
N GLY A 741 -1.20 38.34 23.16
CA GLY A 741 -0.90 37.31 22.16
C GLY A 741 -0.70 35.91 22.74
N SER A 742 -1.68 35.00 22.54
CA SER A 742 -1.59 33.60 22.97
C SER A 742 -0.99 32.72 21.87
N ASP A 743 0.35 32.69 21.79
CA ASP A 743 1.12 31.83 20.87
C ASP A 743 0.62 30.38 20.85
N GLY A 744 0.00 29.97 19.72
CA GLY A 744 -0.31 28.59 19.30
C GLY A 744 -1.30 27.78 20.16
N LYS A 745 -1.47 28.11 21.45
CA LYS A 745 -2.13 27.28 22.47
C LYS A 745 -3.65 27.24 22.36
N ASP A 746 -4.27 28.21 21.68
CA ASP A 746 -5.72 28.24 21.51
C ASP A 746 -6.23 27.51 20.25
N ALA A 747 -5.33 27.00 19.40
CA ALA A 747 -5.68 26.17 18.24
C ALA A 747 -5.93 24.70 18.63
N VAL A 748 -6.66 23.97 17.77
CA VAL A 748 -6.72 22.51 17.80
C VAL A 748 -5.97 21.99 16.58
N TYR A 749 -4.96 21.15 16.78
CA TYR A 749 -4.19 20.57 15.69
C TYR A 749 -4.89 19.33 15.16
N VAL A 750 -5.03 19.19 13.85
CA VAL A 750 -5.57 17.98 13.20
C VAL A 750 -4.40 17.25 12.55
N CYS A 751 -4.01 16.10 13.11
CA CYS A 751 -2.88 15.31 12.64
C CYS A 751 -3.37 14.03 11.97
N GLY A 752 -2.94 13.77 10.74
CA GLY A 752 -3.49 12.68 9.94
C GLY A 752 -2.88 12.59 8.56
N ASP A 753 -3.44 11.74 7.70
CA ASP A 753 -3.11 11.70 6.27
C ASP A 753 -3.84 12.82 5.50
N SER A 754 -4.13 12.64 4.20
CA SER A 754 -4.84 13.62 3.37
C SER A 754 -6.24 13.99 3.89
N HIS A 755 -6.87 13.17 4.74
CA HIS A 755 -8.12 13.56 5.43
C HIS A 755 -7.94 14.77 6.37
N THR A 756 -6.70 15.13 6.73
CA THR A 756 -6.35 16.37 7.44
C THR A 756 -6.72 17.63 6.67
N LEU A 757 -6.80 17.57 5.33
CA LEU A 757 -7.05 18.74 4.49
C LEU A 757 -8.48 19.27 4.65
N THR A 758 -9.49 18.39 4.64
CA THR A 758 -10.90 18.78 4.71
C THR A 758 -11.28 19.67 5.91
N PRO A 759 -10.92 19.33 7.17
CA PRO A 759 -11.20 20.17 8.33
C PRO A 759 -10.23 21.34 8.49
N ALA A 760 -9.14 21.40 7.71
CA ALA A 760 -8.11 22.41 7.89
C ALA A 760 -8.68 23.83 7.79
N TRP A 761 -8.17 24.70 8.67
CA TRP A 761 -8.43 26.15 8.75
C TRP A 761 -9.88 26.57 8.96
N HIS A 762 -10.77 25.61 9.22
CA HIS A 762 -12.09 25.88 9.75
C HIS A 762 -11.99 26.32 11.21
N GLU A 763 -12.89 27.21 11.61
CA GLU A 763 -13.10 27.54 13.01
C GLU A 763 -14.15 26.61 13.63
N VAL A 764 -13.91 26.23 14.88
CA VAL A 764 -14.86 25.47 15.71
C VAL A 764 -15.01 26.13 17.08
N THR A 765 -16.21 26.11 17.65
CA THR A 765 -16.48 26.57 19.02
C THR A 765 -16.43 25.37 19.97
N VAL A 766 -15.38 25.27 20.79
CA VAL A 766 -15.17 24.17 21.76
C VAL A 766 -14.62 24.73 23.08
N GLY A 767 -15.13 24.24 24.21
CA GLY A 767 -14.80 24.80 25.53
C GLY A 767 -15.22 26.27 25.72
N GLY A 768 -16.29 26.70 25.04
CA GLY A 768 -16.75 28.09 25.07
C GLY A 768 -15.87 29.09 24.33
N ARG A 769 -14.91 28.63 23.49
CA ARG A 769 -14.04 29.49 22.67
C ARG A 769 -14.06 29.07 21.21
N ARG A 770 -13.95 30.04 20.30
CA ARG A 770 -13.55 29.78 18.90
C ARG A 770 -12.10 29.33 18.86
N ARG A 771 -11.82 28.29 18.06
CA ARG A 771 -10.49 27.72 17.84
C ARG A 771 -10.33 27.37 16.37
N VAL A 772 -9.17 27.66 15.78
CA VAL A 772 -8.84 27.23 14.41
C VAL A 772 -8.36 25.78 14.41
N LEU A 773 -8.87 24.97 13.50
CA LEU A 773 -8.37 23.63 13.19
C LEU A 773 -7.10 23.75 12.33
N ARG A 774 -5.92 23.58 12.92
CA ARG A 774 -4.63 23.71 12.20
C ARG A 774 -4.17 22.36 11.64
N PRO A 775 -3.85 22.24 10.34
CA PRO A 775 -3.41 20.97 9.76
C PRO A 775 -2.01 20.57 10.25
N ALA A 776 -1.82 19.29 10.47
CA ALA A 776 -0.57 18.62 10.78
C ALA A 776 -0.47 17.35 9.91
N LEU A 777 -0.38 17.56 8.59
CA LEU A 777 -0.38 16.48 7.59
C LEU A 777 0.85 15.58 7.72
N VAL A 778 0.62 14.27 7.78
CA VAL A 778 1.63 13.21 7.68
C VAL A 778 1.28 12.29 6.51
N THR A 779 1.87 12.56 5.35
CA THR A 779 1.61 11.85 4.10
C THR A 779 1.86 10.34 4.23
N GLY A 780 0.82 9.53 4.02
CA GLY A 780 0.91 8.06 3.94
C GLY A 780 1.14 7.36 5.29
N LEU A 781 0.74 7.96 6.40
CA LEU A 781 0.89 7.32 7.71
C LEU A 781 -0.19 6.25 7.96
N LYS A 782 0.27 5.03 8.24
CA LYS A 782 -0.51 3.94 8.83
C LYS A 782 -0.28 3.91 10.34
N HIS A 783 -1.24 3.40 11.11
CA HIS A 783 -0.99 3.00 12.50
C HIS A 783 0.12 1.93 12.58
N TRP A 784 0.15 1.00 11.62
CA TRP A 784 1.21 -0.01 11.49
C TRP A 784 2.63 0.57 11.35
N HIS A 785 2.80 1.74 10.71
CA HIS A 785 4.11 2.38 10.53
C HIS A 785 4.70 2.91 11.85
N LEU A 786 3.90 3.10 12.90
CA LEU A 786 4.31 3.70 14.18
C LEU A 786 5.00 2.73 15.15
N ARG A 787 5.17 1.46 14.78
CA ARG A 787 5.85 0.44 15.60
C ARG A 787 7.32 0.82 15.91
N PRO A 788 7.90 0.39 17.04
CA PRO A 788 9.27 0.76 17.43
C PRO A 788 10.31 0.44 16.36
N GLU A 789 10.17 -0.71 15.69
CA GLU A 789 11.13 -1.32 14.75
C GLU A 789 11.06 -0.71 13.34
N SER A 790 10.03 0.11 13.06
CA SER A 790 9.86 0.79 11.78
C SER A 790 10.88 1.91 11.62
N ASP A 791 11.56 1.92 10.48
CA ASP A 791 12.44 2.98 9.99
C ASP A 791 11.84 3.74 8.79
N PHE A 792 10.59 3.47 8.41
CA PHE A 792 9.98 4.01 7.18
C PHE A 792 9.68 5.51 7.24
N TYR A 793 9.83 6.25 6.13
CA TYR A 793 9.71 7.72 6.11
C TYR A 793 8.38 8.32 6.63
N PRO A 794 7.20 7.68 6.55
CA PRO A 794 5.98 8.26 7.14
C PRO A 794 6.08 8.37 8.66
N LYS A 795 6.85 7.50 9.34
CA LYS A 795 7.16 7.63 10.77
C LYS A 795 8.10 8.81 11.03
N ARG A 796 9.11 9.04 10.18
CA ARG A 796 9.98 10.23 10.26
C ARG A 796 9.21 11.53 10.01
N ASN A 797 8.21 11.49 9.12
CA ASN A 797 7.27 12.58 8.91
C ASN A 797 6.42 12.82 10.16
N PHE A 798 5.83 11.77 10.74
CA PHE A 798 5.08 11.87 12.01
C PHE A 798 5.92 12.45 13.15
N GLU A 799 7.15 11.95 13.35
CA GLU A 799 8.09 12.44 14.35
C GLU A 799 8.37 13.96 14.15
N SER A 800 8.63 14.38 12.90
CA SER A 800 8.92 15.77 12.55
C SER A 800 7.71 16.71 12.69
N VAL A 801 6.53 16.27 12.27
CA VAL A 801 5.27 17.02 12.36
C VAL A 801 4.81 17.14 13.81
N MET A 802 4.83 16.05 14.57
CA MET A 802 4.51 16.07 15.99
C MET A 802 5.44 17.00 16.76
N ALA A 803 6.76 17.00 16.46
CA ALA A 803 7.71 17.90 17.11
C ALA A 803 7.39 19.40 16.92
N LYS A 804 6.67 19.78 15.85
CA LYS A 804 6.20 21.16 15.63
C LYS A 804 4.92 21.55 16.36
N ILE A 805 4.09 20.59 16.78
CA ILE A 805 2.90 20.86 17.59
C ILE A 805 3.36 21.28 19.00
N PRO A 806 2.94 22.44 19.56
CA PRO A 806 3.37 22.87 20.89
C PRO A 806 2.96 21.90 22.00
N ASN A 807 3.82 21.70 23.01
CA ASN A 807 3.48 20.91 24.20
C ASN A 807 2.24 21.49 24.89
N GLY A 808 1.38 20.61 25.42
CA GLY A 808 0.12 20.99 26.06
C GLY A 808 -1.09 21.15 25.12
N SER A 809 -0.89 21.21 23.81
CA SER A 809 -1.93 21.46 22.79
C SER A 809 -3.03 20.39 22.74
N ALA A 810 -4.18 20.75 22.17
CA ALA A 810 -5.20 19.82 21.72
C ALA A 810 -4.84 19.26 20.33
N VAL A 811 -4.95 17.94 20.15
CA VAL A 811 -4.69 17.24 18.90
C VAL A 811 -5.83 16.26 18.58
N VAL A 812 -6.35 16.31 17.37
CA VAL A 812 -7.25 15.30 16.77
C VAL A 812 -6.42 14.42 15.87
N PHE A 813 -6.40 13.10 16.09
CA PHE A 813 -5.82 12.17 15.13
C PHE A 813 -6.88 11.66 14.15
N ILE A 814 -6.61 11.81 12.85
CA ILE A 814 -7.40 11.27 11.74
C ILE A 814 -6.50 10.28 10.97
N LEU A 815 -6.49 9.04 11.43
CA LEU A 815 -5.58 7.97 10.98
C LEU A 815 -6.30 6.61 11.00
N GLY A 816 -5.71 5.60 10.34
CA GLY A 816 -6.23 4.23 10.31
C GLY A 816 -7.11 3.89 9.09
N GLU A 817 -7.39 4.85 8.21
CA GLU A 817 -8.13 4.59 6.96
C GLU A 817 -7.28 3.76 5.99
N ILE A 818 -6.01 4.12 5.82
CA ILE A 818 -5.05 3.33 5.03
C ILE A 818 -4.93 1.90 5.58
N ASP A 819 -4.85 1.72 6.91
CA ASP A 819 -4.82 0.40 7.57
C ASP A 819 -6.10 -0.43 7.32
N CYS A 820 -7.22 0.19 6.93
CA CYS A 820 -8.44 -0.52 6.53
C CYS A 820 -8.45 -0.93 5.04
N ARG A 821 -7.63 -0.31 4.19
CA ARG A 821 -7.51 -0.64 2.76
C ARG A 821 -6.48 -1.73 2.47
N GLU A 822 -5.36 -1.72 3.19
CA GLU A 822 -4.17 -2.50 2.84
C GLU A 822 -3.47 -3.11 4.07
N GLY A 823 -2.60 -4.09 3.83
CA GLY A 823 -1.80 -4.74 4.87
C GLY A 823 -2.56 -5.78 5.71
N ILE A 824 -3.65 -5.44 6.40
CA ILE A 824 -4.24 -6.33 7.42
C ILE A 824 -4.70 -7.68 6.84
N LEU A 825 -5.41 -7.70 5.71
CA LEU A 825 -5.84 -8.95 5.06
C LEU A 825 -4.65 -9.76 4.51
N VAL A 826 -3.64 -9.08 3.97
CA VAL A 826 -2.43 -9.74 3.44
C VAL A 826 -1.59 -10.33 4.58
N ALA A 827 -1.52 -9.67 5.74
CA ALA A 827 -0.89 -10.18 6.95
C ALA A 827 -1.62 -11.43 7.51
N VAL A 828 -2.94 -11.48 7.37
CA VAL A 828 -3.76 -12.68 7.68
C VAL A 828 -3.46 -13.82 6.71
N GLU A 829 -3.34 -13.56 5.41
CA GLU A 829 -2.90 -14.56 4.40
C GLU A 829 -1.44 -15.01 4.57
N LYS A 830 -0.56 -14.10 5.00
CA LYS A 830 0.84 -14.35 5.37
C LYS A 830 1.02 -14.98 6.75
N LEU A 831 -0.06 -15.38 7.41
CA LEU A 831 -0.07 -16.04 8.73
C LEU A 831 0.50 -15.22 9.90
N ARG A 832 0.67 -13.90 9.75
CA ARG A 832 1.06 -13.00 10.84
C ARG A 832 -0.04 -12.89 11.90
N TYR A 833 -1.31 -13.01 11.48
CA TYR A 833 -2.50 -13.02 12.33
C TYR A 833 -3.45 -14.14 11.90
N LYS A 834 -4.23 -14.70 12.83
CA LYS A 834 -5.25 -15.74 12.57
C LYS A 834 -6.50 -15.12 11.96
N THR A 835 -6.96 -13.99 12.50
CA THR A 835 -8.14 -13.23 12.04
C THR A 835 -7.80 -11.78 11.70
N ALA A 836 -8.67 -11.11 10.94
CA ALA A 836 -8.54 -9.67 10.70
C ALA A 836 -8.69 -8.86 12.00
N GLU A 837 -9.58 -9.27 12.92
CA GLU A 837 -9.79 -8.56 14.19
C GLU A 837 -8.56 -8.62 15.11
N GLU A 838 -7.80 -9.73 15.13
CA GLU A 838 -6.48 -9.84 15.81
C GLU A 838 -5.45 -8.87 15.19
N GLY A 839 -5.43 -8.77 13.85
CA GLY A 839 -4.56 -7.81 13.14
C GLY A 839 -4.93 -6.35 13.39
N ILE A 840 -6.22 -6.03 13.50
CA ILE A 840 -6.71 -4.70 13.90
C ILE A 840 -6.34 -4.42 15.36
N GLU A 841 -6.57 -5.35 16.29
CA GLU A 841 -6.22 -5.17 17.71
C GLU A 841 -4.73 -4.88 17.90
N HIS A 842 -3.85 -5.60 17.19
CA HIS A 842 -2.42 -5.32 17.20
C HIS A 842 -2.11 -3.93 16.61
N THR A 843 -2.67 -3.61 15.44
CA THR A 843 -2.39 -2.38 14.69
C THR A 843 -2.87 -1.12 15.44
N VAL A 844 -4.08 -1.16 16.00
CA VAL A 844 -4.59 -0.14 16.93
C VAL A 844 -3.73 -0.07 18.18
N GLY A 845 -3.31 -1.22 18.73
CA GLY A 845 -2.46 -1.29 19.91
C GLY A 845 -1.12 -0.58 19.78
N ILE A 846 -0.55 -0.52 18.57
CA ILE A 846 0.63 0.30 18.25
C ILE A 846 0.30 1.79 18.42
N PHE A 847 -0.74 2.28 17.73
CA PHE A 847 -1.13 3.69 17.79
C PHE A 847 -1.51 4.14 19.21
N ILE A 848 -2.29 3.35 19.95
CA ILE A 848 -2.70 3.67 21.32
C ILE A 848 -1.46 3.91 22.21
N LYS A 849 -0.44 3.04 22.15
CA LYS A 849 0.81 3.21 22.91
C LYS A 849 1.51 4.53 22.59
N VAL A 850 1.60 4.89 21.31
CA VAL A 850 2.27 6.11 20.84
C VAL A 850 1.46 7.37 21.20
N ALA A 851 0.15 7.33 21.04
CA ALA A 851 -0.74 8.43 21.43
C ALA A 851 -0.71 8.66 22.96
N GLU A 852 -0.75 7.60 23.77
CA GLU A 852 -0.61 7.76 25.23
C GLU A 852 0.76 8.30 25.65
N ALA A 853 1.85 7.86 25.02
CA ALA A 853 3.20 8.39 25.25
C ALA A 853 3.23 9.91 24.98
N LEU A 854 2.73 10.33 23.82
CA LEU A 854 2.58 11.75 23.44
C LEU A 854 1.71 12.55 24.43
N SER A 855 0.65 11.96 25.00
CA SER A 855 -0.15 12.62 26.04
C SER A 855 0.63 12.81 27.34
N ARG A 856 1.36 11.78 27.80
CA ARG A 856 2.13 11.81 29.04
C ARG A 856 3.36 12.71 28.96
N GLU A 857 4.19 12.51 27.95
CA GLU A 857 5.53 13.14 27.83
C GLU A 857 5.44 14.60 27.40
N ARG A 858 4.44 14.93 26.57
CA ARG A 858 4.30 16.26 25.95
C ARG A 858 3.05 17.01 26.41
N GLY A 859 2.29 16.43 27.34
CA GLY A 859 1.06 17.01 27.88
C GLY A 859 -0.05 17.18 26.85
N LEU A 860 0.00 16.48 25.71
CA LEU A 860 -0.99 16.65 24.65
C LEU A 860 -2.36 16.13 25.10
N ARG A 861 -3.41 16.90 24.77
CA ARG A 861 -4.80 16.48 24.92
C ARG A 861 -5.23 15.84 23.61
N ILE A 862 -5.48 14.54 23.62
CA ILE A 862 -5.65 13.77 22.38
C ILE A 862 -7.11 13.33 22.22
N PHE A 863 -7.66 13.67 21.07
CA PHE A 863 -8.93 13.18 20.56
C PHE A 863 -8.67 12.23 19.38
N VAL A 864 -9.48 11.19 19.27
CA VAL A 864 -9.40 10.17 18.23
C VAL A 864 -10.64 10.27 17.34
N HIS A 865 -10.41 10.62 16.08
CA HIS A 865 -11.43 10.63 15.05
C HIS A 865 -11.73 9.17 14.62
N PRO A 866 -13.00 8.81 14.36
CA PRO A 866 -13.31 7.50 13.80
C PRO A 866 -12.69 7.35 12.41
N VAL A 867 -12.24 6.14 12.06
CA VAL A 867 -11.77 5.82 10.71
C VAL A 867 -12.89 6.10 9.70
N ILE A 868 -12.53 6.73 8.59
CA ILE A 868 -13.46 7.36 7.65
C ILE A 868 -14.01 6.32 6.64
N PRO A 869 -15.33 6.19 6.46
CA PRO A 869 -15.93 5.13 5.64
C PRO A 869 -16.21 5.58 4.19
N VAL A 870 -15.26 6.28 3.55
CA VAL A 870 -15.49 6.84 2.19
C VAL A 870 -15.62 5.76 1.13
N LEU A 871 -14.67 4.82 1.04
CA LEU A 871 -14.74 3.72 0.06
C LEU A 871 -15.79 2.68 0.45
N ASP A 872 -16.49 2.15 -0.54
CA ASP A 872 -17.57 1.16 -0.34
C ASP A 872 -16.98 -0.22 -0.02
N GLU A 873 -15.93 -0.60 -0.75
CA GLU A 873 -15.25 -1.90 -0.68
C GLU A 873 -14.63 -2.18 0.69
N THR A 874 -14.22 -1.13 1.41
CA THR A 874 -13.53 -1.24 2.71
C THR A 874 -14.44 -0.88 3.89
N ARG A 875 -15.68 -0.43 3.66
CA ARG A 875 -16.60 0.02 4.72
C ARG A 875 -16.87 -1.06 5.79
N GLY A 876 -16.91 -2.33 5.42
CA GLY A 876 -17.02 -3.45 6.36
C GLY A 876 -15.78 -3.63 7.25
N MET A 877 -14.58 -3.37 6.71
CA MET A 877 -13.34 -3.31 7.48
C MET A 877 -13.36 -2.09 8.41
N VAL A 878 -13.72 -0.90 7.90
CA VAL A 878 -13.79 0.34 8.69
C VAL A 878 -14.75 0.23 9.89
N LYS A 879 -15.94 -0.38 9.72
CA LYS A 879 -16.87 -0.66 10.83
C LYS A 879 -16.25 -1.58 11.90
N THR A 880 -15.54 -2.62 11.46
CA THR A 880 -14.82 -3.55 12.36
C THR A 880 -13.67 -2.85 13.08
N TYR A 881 -12.92 -2.03 12.35
CA TYR A 881 -11.80 -1.23 12.87
C TYR A 881 -12.27 -0.26 13.94
N ASN A 882 -13.32 0.54 13.66
CA ASN A 882 -13.86 1.51 14.61
C ASN A 882 -14.43 0.85 15.88
N ARG A 883 -15.05 -0.33 15.79
CA ARG A 883 -15.49 -1.10 16.96
C ARG A 883 -14.31 -1.47 17.86
N VAL A 884 -13.23 -1.99 17.29
CA VAL A 884 -12.00 -2.33 18.03
C VAL A 884 -11.32 -1.08 18.59
N PHE A 885 -11.20 -0.04 17.76
CA PHE A 885 -10.48 1.20 18.06
C PHE A 885 -11.15 1.96 19.21
N ARG A 886 -12.46 2.20 19.14
CA ARG A 886 -13.25 2.79 20.23
C ARG A 886 -13.08 2.00 21.54
N ARG A 887 -13.28 0.68 21.51
CA ARG A 887 -13.13 -0.23 22.66
C ARG A 887 -11.70 -0.24 23.25
N MET A 888 -10.69 0.27 22.54
CA MET A 888 -9.32 0.44 23.05
C MET A 888 -9.04 1.89 23.51
N VAL A 889 -9.63 2.89 22.87
CA VAL A 889 -9.61 4.30 23.31
C VAL A 889 -10.36 4.46 24.64
N ASP A 890 -11.55 3.86 24.78
CA ASP A 890 -12.41 3.91 25.98
C ASP A 890 -11.75 3.23 27.21
N LYS A 891 -10.69 2.43 27.01
CA LYS A 891 -9.86 1.87 28.10
C LYS A 891 -8.73 2.80 28.54
N SER A 892 -8.36 3.79 27.75
CA SER A 892 -7.31 4.75 28.07
C SER A 892 -7.83 5.87 28.96
N LYS A 893 -6.96 6.41 29.81
CA LYS A 893 -7.21 7.62 30.60
C LYS A 893 -6.65 8.89 29.94
N HIS A 894 -6.03 8.75 28.76
CA HIS A 894 -5.29 9.81 28.06
C HIS A 894 -5.91 10.23 26.72
N LEU A 895 -6.83 9.43 26.19
CA LEU A 895 -7.39 9.56 24.85
C LEU A 895 -8.91 9.74 24.93
N HIS A 896 -9.50 10.48 23.99
CA HIS A 896 -10.95 10.72 23.93
C HIS A 896 -11.51 10.33 22.56
N TRP A 897 -12.49 9.43 22.51
CA TRP A 897 -13.17 9.07 21.25
C TRP A 897 -14.14 10.17 20.80
N LEU A 898 -14.21 10.43 19.49
CA LEU A 898 -15.15 11.40 18.91
C LEU A 898 -16.34 10.66 18.27
N ASP A 899 -17.49 10.66 18.96
CA ASP A 899 -18.60 9.77 18.62
C ASP A 899 -19.58 10.33 17.57
N PHE A 900 -19.17 10.27 16.29
CA PHE A 900 -20.01 10.68 15.17
C PHE A 900 -19.95 9.78 13.92
N PHE A 901 -19.37 8.58 14.02
CA PHE A 901 -19.17 7.70 12.87
C PHE A 901 -20.47 7.35 12.12
N GLU A 902 -21.51 6.89 12.83
CA GLU A 902 -22.79 6.52 12.19
C GLU A 902 -23.51 7.73 11.56
N GLN A 903 -23.21 8.96 12.01
CA GLN A 903 -23.78 10.19 11.45
C GLN A 903 -23.20 10.49 10.06
N LEU A 904 -22.02 9.96 9.71
CA LEU A 904 -21.43 10.05 8.37
C LEU A 904 -22.13 9.14 7.35
N LEU A 905 -22.76 8.06 7.81
CA LEU A 905 -23.43 7.07 6.97
C LEU A 905 -24.92 7.38 6.83
N ASP A 906 -25.52 6.90 5.75
CA ASP A 906 -26.97 6.90 5.54
C ASP A 906 -27.71 6.04 6.59
N ASP A 907 -29.04 6.09 6.60
CA ASP A 907 -29.83 5.45 7.66
C ASP A 907 -29.84 3.90 7.56
N THR A 908 -29.38 3.32 6.44
CA THR A 908 -29.08 1.87 6.33
C THR A 908 -27.67 1.51 6.79
N GLY A 909 -26.81 2.49 7.01
CA GLY A 909 -25.38 2.31 7.26
C GLY A 909 -24.61 1.72 6.08
N SER A 910 -25.19 1.70 4.87
CA SER A 910 -24.56 1.11 3.67
C SER A 910 -23.58 2.05 2.99
N SER A 911 -23.82 3.37 3.06
CA SER A 911 -23.29 4.38 2.16
C SER A 911 -22.89 5.67 2.90
N LEU A 912 -21.84 6.36 2.47
CA LEU A 912 -21.55 7.71 2.97
C LEU A 912 -22.63 8.71 2.52
N ARG A 913 -23.16 9.56 3.43
CA ARG A 913 -24.21 10.55 3.06
C ARG A 913 -23.71 11.51 1.97
N PRO A 914 -24.53 11.89 0.98
CA PRO A 914 -24.08 12.70 -0.17
C PRO A 914 -23.40 14.02 0.21
N ASN A 915 -23.89 14.70 1.24
CA ASN A 915 -23.34 15.98 1.74
C ASN A 915 -21.96 15.88 2.40
N PHE A 916 -21.40 14.67 2.54
CA PHE A 916 -20.04 14.43 3.02
C PHE A 916 -19.10 13.85 1.95
N ARG A 917 -19.56 13.64 0.70
CA ARG A 917 -18.72 13.19 -0.42
C ARG A 917 -17.97 14.39 -1.03
N LEU A 918 -16.66 14.29 -1.22
CA LEU A 918 -15.88 15.28 -1.99
C LEU A 918 -15.50 14.72 -3.38
N ASP A 919 -14.57 13.78 -3.43
CA ASP A 919 -13.93 13.28 -4.65
C ASP A 919 -13.84 11.75 -4.71
N GLY A 920 -14.67 11.05 -3.93
CA GLY A 920 -14.65 9.60 -3.81
C GLY A 920 -13.47 9.03 -3.00
N THR A 921 -12.55 9.87 -2.49
CA THR A 921 -11.48 9.47 -1.55
C THR A 921 -11.57 10.24 -0.24
N HIS A 922 -11.89 11.54 -0.30
CA HIS A 922 -11.94 12.44 0.85
C HIS A 922 -13.38 12.81 1.25
N LEU A 923 -13.52 13.24 2.52
CA LEU A 923 -14.77 13.87 3.00
C LEU A 923 -14.86 15.31 2.49
N ALA A 924 -16.09 15.81 2.30
CA ALA A 924 -16.36 17.22 2.09
C ALA A 924 -16.48 18.00 3.41
N ALA A 925 -16.18 19.29 3.38
CA ALA A 925 -16.12 20.16 4.57
C ALA A 925 -17.43 20.25 5.38
N GLY A 926 -18.57 19.80 4.84
CA GLY A 926 -19.83 19.70 5.56
C GLY A 926 -19.77 18.85 6.84
N TYR A 927 -18.84 17.88 6.96
CA TYR A 927 -18.73 17.05 8.17
C TYR A 927 -18.17 17.81 9.39
N VAL A 928 -17.55 18.98 9.19
CA VAL A 928 -16.88 19.74 10.27
C VAL A 928 -17.84 20.14 11.40
N GLY A 929 -19.14 20.28 11.12
CA GLY A 929 -20.17 20.49 12.15
C GLY A 929 -20.32 19.29 13.12
N LEU A 930 -20.17 18.05 12.61
CA LEU A 930 -20.17 16.84 13.43
C LEU A 930 -18.90 16.77 14.29
N LEU A 931 -17.75 17.08 13.67
CA LEU A 931 -16.46 17.15 14.34
C LEU A 931 -16.45 18.18 15.48
N GLN A 932 -16.99 19.39 15.24
CA GLN A 932 -17.17 20.41 16.28
C GLN A 932 -18.01 19.87 17.45
N LYS A 933 -19.16 19.26 17.15
CA LYS A 933 -20.06 18.74 18.19
C LYS A 933 -19.36 17.68 19.04
N ALA A 934 -18.79 16.65 18.41
CA ALA A 934 -18.10 15.59 19.13
C ALA A 934 -16.88 16.09 19.92
N LEU A 935 -16.16 17.09 19.40
CA LEU A 935 -15.07 17.75 20.14
C LEU A 935 -15.59 18.51 21.37
N ALA A 936 -16.71 19.22 21.26
CA ALA A 936 -17.33 19.95 22.36
C ALA A 936 -17.88 18.99 23.43
N ASP A 937 -18.56 17.92 23.02
CA ASP A 937 -19.07 16.87 23.92
C ASP A 937 -17.92 16.19 24.71
N ALA A 938 -16.75 16.02 24.08
CA ALA A 938 -15.54 15.52 24.72
C ALA A 938 -14.69 16.61 25.46
N TRP A 939 -15.14 17.88 25.49
CA TRP A 939 -14.32 19.00 25.99
C TRP A 939 -14.40 19.22 27.51
N VAL A 940 -13.91 18.25 28.29
CA VAL A 940 -13.57 18.48 29.71
C VAL A 940 -12.50 19.57 29.83
N GLU A 941 -12.74 20.68 30.52
CA GLU A 941 -11.71 21.71 30.71
C GLU A 941 -10.60 21.27 31.69
N ARG A 942 -9.36 21.70 31.44
CA ARG A 942 -8.25 21.43 32.37
C ARG A 942 -8.44 22.31 33.60
N ARG A 943 -8.81 21.71 34.74
CA ARG A 943 -8.79 22.37 36.05
C ARG A 943 -7.38 22.89 36.34
N GLY A 944 -7.16 24.17 36.06
CA GLY A 944 -5.87 24.82 36.23
C GLY A 944 -5.42 24.77 37.69
N GLY A 945 -4.16 24.41 37.92
CA GLY A 945 -3.55 24.30 39.24
C GLY A 945 -3.33 25.65 39.93
N ARG A 946 -4.42 26.39 40.22
CA ARG A 946 -4.40 27.45 41.23
C ARG A 946 -4.22 26.76 42.59
N GLY A 947 -3.14 27.11 43.28
CA GLY A 947 -2.67 26.39 44.46
C GLY A 947 -3.73 26.23 45.54
N GLY A 948 -3.76 25.06 46.17
CA GLY A 948 -4.71 24.75 47.23
C GLY A 948 -4.53 25.68 48.44
N LYS A 949 -5.44 26.65 48.59
CA LYS A 949 -5.68 27.28 49.89
C LYS A 949 -6.25 26.21 50.81
N LYS A 950 -5.45 25.80 51.80
CA LYS A 950 -5.90 24.93 52.88
C LYS A 950 -7.14 25.54 53.57
N LYS A 951 -8.18 24.73 53.73
CA LYS A 951 -8.91 24.57 54.97
C LYS A 951 -9.00 23.08 55.24
#